data_AF-A0A7I7Y6D4-F1
#
_entry.id   AF-A0A7I7Y6D4-F1
#
_cell.length_a   1.000
_cell.length_b   1.000
_cell.length_c   1.000
_cell.angle_alpha   90.00
_cell.angle_beta   90.00
_cell.angle_gamma   90.00
#
_symmetry.space_group_name_H-M   'P 1'
#
loop_
_entity.id
_entity.type
_entity.pdbx_description
1 polymer ?
#
loop_
_entity_poly.entity_id
_entity_poly.type
_entity_poly.pdbx_seq_one_letter_code
_entity_poly.pdbx_strand_id
1 'polypeptide(L)'
;MDTLAASVRATSVNSVASLPAPAAALKPPALPTPEDVVGFFFGDGTATRPNGGIIIGNGYSWTADTCPTVACKGGNGGLIGNGGAGFNGGNGGNAGLFGNGGDGGAGVAWVNDGAGGHGGRAILWGHGGAGGAATTGAIGGRGGTAGLFYGDGGDGGRGGNSVPAGSTGGRGGNGGDTGLFSWWGAAGNGGAGGAATNGGAGGDGGSGGLFAVFANGGAGGAGGVGPHGGAGGDGGNGGLWFGDGGDGGTGGYGGGDGGNGGSVGMFSLLGRGGDGGSGGFGQIGRVGVNGGTPGERGGDGLPGGPGGTGGNGGNGSWFLGMGGDGGSGGAGGTGGNGGKGASGTSVSIGDGGAAGDGGTGGDGGVGGAQGGEAGVGRYLFVLASNGRAGTSGAGGAGGQGGVGGEGGDTTDVDGRGGAGGDGGRGGRGGPGGAATAISAAGAGGAGGQGGTAGGGGTTRSGLGGAAGLGGEGGDGGAGGAGSATQVSGDGGTGGAGGVGGIGGAGTTGADGGTGGDGGDGAGAGADGGAGVGDPGYGGAGGAGGAGGTGSSTDGDDGDDGRNGSAGTGNAATVQRATTPGGLFAGLVDQLNYILFNRPPTVDATQSPATGPDKEISGDLNGSSNNGFAPTYSLGEGPRYGTVDLDPDTGKYTYTPDSTLIQSGITDSFTVVINNGSRAKLPGLLGGVQQWLHSLAIRIGLASPDTAEEKVVLVVRGDGMYGDLSNAVYWVKQSYFNCVLMASAMAVAQVTGEPTPAEALMVEIAKTSDSVETPGQKMYLDENIEDGVAEADAVVLMETNFGVKATLTKYNTVDDDGNVTAATLVDGQRALSDAEAALQQGKAIIAFVNSSVIWNAAHGMEASGTPNYFNSDHAVVVIAVDLKKGLVYLNDSGPEFGQGMAVPIGAFMNAWQSNDYETIVVEKAGAQSGPVAA
;
A
#
# COMPACT_ATOMS: atom_id res chain seq x y z
N MET A 1 -27.73 -55.63 -2.54
CA MET A 1 -26.49 -56.32 -2.14
C MET A 1 -25.93 -55.52 -0.97
N ASP A 2 -26.30 -56.01 0.22
CA ASP A 2 -25.88 -55.77 1.62
C ASP A 2 -24.86 -54.65 1.89
N THR A 3 -25.03 -53.62 2.74
CA THR A 3 -25.74 -53.30 4.02
C THR A 3 -25.41 -54.14 5.26
N LEU A 4 -25.20 -53.39 6.36
CA LEU A 4 -25.36 -53.70 7.80
C LEU A 4 -24.09 -53.96 8.62
N ALA A 5 -23.87 -53.14 9.66
CA ALA A 5 -23.99 -53.62 11.04
C ALA A 5 -24.01 -52.44 12.03
N ALA A 6 -25.17 -52.24 12.66
CA ALA A 6 -25.31 -51.51 13.91
C ALA A 6 -25.78 -52.49 15.00
N SER A 7 -25.44 -52.13 16.25
CA SER A 7 -26.12 -52.49 17.50
C SER A 7 -25.61 -53.74 18.25
N VAL A 8 -25.18 -53.57 19.51
CA VAL A 8 -26.01 -53.75 20.73
C VAL A 8 -25.09 -53.80 21.98
N ARG A 9 -25.48 -53.07 23.03
CA ARG A 9 -24.98 -53.16 24.43
C ARG A 9 -25.48 -54.44 25.13
N ALA A 10 -24.64 -55.07 25.96
CA ALA A 10 -24.99 -55.50 27.34
C ALA A 10 -23.78 -56.05 28.15
N THR A 11 -23.46 -55.35 29.24
CA THR A 11 -23.05 -55.81 30.59
C THR A 11 -22.27 -57.12 30.82
N SER A 12 -21.17 -57.04 31.57
CA SER A 12 -21.12 -57.55 32.96
C SER A 12 -19.84 -57.13 33.72
N VAL A 13 -20.00 -56.91 35.02
CA VAL A 13 -19.00 -56.52 36.01
C VAL A 13 -18.65 -57.77 36.83
N ASN A 14 -17.36 -58.04 37.11
CA ASN A 14 -16.90 -58.32 38.48
C ASN A 14 -15.36 -58.44 38.60
N SER A 15 -14.83 -57.45 39.33
CA SER A 15 -13.77 -57.49 40.35
C SER A 15 -12.88 -58.74 40.52
N VAL A 16 -11.57 -58.50 40.42
CA VAL A 16 -10.61 -59.01 41.41
C VAL A 16 -9.56 -57.93 41.69
N ALA A 17 -9.40 -57.62 42.98
CA ALA A 17 -8.55 -56.57 43.51
C ALA A 17 -7.05 -56.95 43.39
N SER A 18 -6.23 -56.05 42.82
CA SER A 18 -4.79 -56.02 43.05
C SER A 18 -4.45 -54.80 43.91
N LEU A 19 -3.81 -55.05 45.04
CA LEU A 19 -3.44 -54.09 46.09
C LEU A 19 -2.61 -52.90 45.57
N PRO A 20 -2.73 -51.71 46.19
CA PRO A 20 -2.00 -50.52 45.77
C PRO A 20 -0.51 -50.60 46.14
N ALA A 21 0.34 -50.15 45.21
CA ALA A 21 1.74 -49.85 45.48
C ALA A 21 1.84 -48.82 46.62
N PRO A 22 2.88 -48.90 47.49
CA PRO A 22 2.98 -48.03 48.65
C PRO A 22 3.05 -46.57 48.19
N ALA A 23 2.17 -45.75 48.76
CA ALA A 23 2.23 -44.30 48.67
C ALA A 23 3.64 -43.85 49.04
N ALA A 24 4.36 -43.26 48.08
CA ALA A 24 5.51 -42.44 48.39
C ALA A 24 5.03 -41.39 49.39
N ALA A 25 5.55 -41.46 50.63
CA ALA A 25 5.22 -40.51 51.67
C ALA A 25 5.43 -39.10 51.11
N LEU A 26 4.36 -38.32 51.04
CA LEU A 26 4.43 -36.87 50.87
C LEU A 26 5.35 -36.36 51.96
N LYS A 27 6.57 -35.97 51.57
CA LYS A 27 7.50 -35.24 52.42
C LYS A 27 6.69 -34.07 53.03
N PRO A 28 6.68 -33.89 54.36
CA PRO A 28 6.01 -32.74 54.95
C PRO A 28 6.55 -31.47 54.26
N PRO A 29 5.69 -30.48 53.94
CA PRO A 29 6.17 -29.26 53.31
C PRO A 29 7.30 -28.71 54.16
N ALA A 30 8.47 -28.54 53.53
CA ALA A 30 9.62 -27.98 54.22
C ALA A 30 9.21 -26.64 54.81
N LEU A 31 9.62 -26.38 56.06
CA LEU A 31 9.45 -25.05 56.65
C LEU A 31 10.12 -24.03 55.70
N PRO A 32 9.46 -22.90 55.40
CA PRO A 32 10.00 -21.91 54.47
C PRO A 32 11.38 -21.48 54.97
N THR A 33 12.35 -21.51 54.06
CA THR A 33 13.70 -21.02 54.34
C THR A 33 13.65 -19.51 54.56
N PRO A 34 14.65 -18.91 55.23
CA PRO A 34 14.77 -17.46 55.32
C PRO A 34 14.72 -16.78 53.93
N GLU A 35 15.26 -17.45 52.90
CA GLU A 35 15.20 -17.02 51.50
C GLU A 35 13.77 -17.08 50.94
N ASP A 36 12.96 -18.09 51.28
CA ASP A 36 11.54 -18.17 50.90
C ASP A 36 10.70 -17.07 51.53
N VAL A 37 11.01 -16.70 52.78
CA VAL A 37 10.35 -15.60 53.51
C VAL A 37 10.76 -14.26 52.93
N VAL A 38 12.05 -14.03 52.67
CA VAL A 38 12.52 -12.81 52.00
C VAL A 38 11.91 -12.71 50.61
N GLY A 39 11.96 -13.77 49.79
CA GLY A 39 11.37 -13.81 48.46
C GLY A 39 9.84 -13.67 48.44
N PHE A 40 9.13 -13.93 49.54
CA PHE A 40 7.69 -13.66 49.65
C PHE A 40 7.38 -12.16 49.78
N PHE A 41 8.25 -11.37 50.40
CA PHE A 41 8.08 -9.93 50.56
C PHE A 41 8.87 -9.11 49.53
N PHE A 42 10.06 -9.57 49.15
CA PHE A 42 11.06 -8.90 48.32
C PHE A 42 11.69 -9.89 47.34
N GLY A 43 11.29 -9.82 46.08
CA GLY A 43 11.86 -10.66 45.03
C GLY A 43 10.97 -10.74 43.80
N ASP A 44 11.57 -10.94 42.64
CA ASP A 44 10.83 -11.12 41.40
C ASP A 44 10.13 -12.48 41.36
N GLY A 45 9.06 -12.55 40.57
CA GLY A 45 8.36 -13.79 40.29
C GLY A 45 9.26 -14.78 39.56
N THR A 46 8.91 -16.06 39.69
CA THR A 46 9.55 -17.18 38.98
C THR A 46 8.48 -18.02 38.29
N ALA A 47 8.87 -18.93 37.41
CA ALA A 47 7.91 -19.83 36.73
C ALA A 47 7.02 -20.62 37.71
N THR A 48 7.50 -20.97 38.91
CA THR A 48 6.72 -21.69 39.93
C THR A 48 5.95 -20.77 40.88
N ARG A 49 6.37 -19.51 40.99
CA ARG A 49 5.71 -18.45 41.76
C ARG A 49 5.67 -17.17 40.91
N PRO A 50 4.73 -17.07 39.96
CA PRO A 50 4.80 -16.03 38.94
C PRO A 50 4.65 -14.61 39.50
N ASN A 51 3.98 -14.41 40.63
CA ASN A 51 3.85 -13.08 41.21
C ASN A 51 5.14 -12.65 41.94
N GLY A 52 5.49 -11.37 41.83
CA GLY A 52 6.53 -10.75 42.64
C GLY A 52 6.19 -10.75 44.12
N GLY A 53 7.21 -10.54 44.96
CA GLY A 53 7.06 -10.38 46.41
C GLY A 53 6.12 -9.22 46.75
N ILE A 54 5.37 -9.34 47.85
CA ILE A 54 4.26 -8.43 48.17
C ILE A 54 4.67 -6.95 48.21
N ILE A 55 5.91 -6.63 48.62
CA ILE A 55 6.37 -5.25 48.81
C ILE A 55 7.15 -4.77 47.59
N ILE A 56 8.18 -5.51 47.17
CA ILE A 56 8.98 -5.16 45.99
C ILE A 56 9.22 -6.43 45.17
N GLY A 57 8.92 -6.35 43.87
CA GLY A 57 9.21 -7.43 42.94
C GLY A 57 8.38 -7.35 41.68
N ASN A 58 9.01 -7.63 40.55
CA ASN A 58 8.33 -7.76 39.28
C ASN A 58 7.62 -9.10 39.17
N GLY A 59 6.52 -9.13 38.45
CA GLY A 59 5.91 -10.36 38.01
C GLY A 59 6.79 -11.09 36.99
N TYR A 60 6.65 -12.41 36.94
CA TYR A 60 7.39 -13.25 36.01
C TYR A 60 6.85 -13.11 34.58
N SER A 61 7.77 -12.84 33.63
CA SER A 61 7.49 -12.84 32.20
C SER A 61 7.78 -14.23 31.62
N TRP A 62 6.79 -14.81 30.95
CA TRP A 62 6.90 -16.15 30.38
C TRP A 62 7.62 -16.14 29.03
N THR A 63 8.30 -17.24 28.73
CA THR A 63 9.03 -17.48 27.48
C THR A 63 8.69 -18.84 26.88
N ALA A 64 9.13 -19.11 25.65
CA ALA A 64 8.96 -20.42 25.02
C ALA A 64 9.51 -21.58 25.88
N ASP A 65 10.66 -21.37 26.53
CA ASP A 65 11.31 -22.40 27.37
C ASP A 65 10.52 -22.72 28.65
N THR A 66 9.79 -21.73 29.16
CA THR A 66 9.09 -21.84 30.45
C THR A 66 7.58 -22.04 30.30
N CYS A 67 7.05 -21.84 29.09
CA CYS A 67 5.65 -22.03 28.75
C CYS A 67 5.47 -22.65 27.35
N PRO A 68 5.77 -23.95 27.16
CA PRO A 68 5.84 -24.52 25.81
C PRO A 68 4.48 -24.90 25.20
N THR A 69 3.43 -25.18 26.00
CA THR A 69 2.22 -25.86 25.47
C THR A 69 0.88 -25.26 25.88
N VAL A 70 0.86 -24.25 26.75
CA VAL A 70 -0.38 -23.63 27.26
C VAL A 70 -0.30 -22.11 27.18
N ALA A 71 -1.42 -21.43 27.38
CA ALA A 71 -1.42 -19.98 27.62
C ALA A 71 -0.89 -19.71 29.02
N CYS A 72 0.18 -18.92 29.13
CA CYS A 72 0.72 -18.53 30.43
C CYS A 72 0.47 -17.06 30.72
N LYS A 73 -0.25 -16.82 31.81
CA LYS A 73 -0.52 -15.49 32.31
C LYS A 73 0.72 -14.94 33.02
N GLY A 74 1.16 -13.76 32.62
CA GLY A 74 2.22 -13.01 33.28
C GLY A 74 1.93 -12.79 34.76
N GLY A 75 2.99 -12.85 35.57
CA GLY A 75 2.90 -12.63 37.00
C GLY A 75 2.49 -11.22 37.37
N ASN A 76 1.78 -11.02 38.48
CA ASN A 76 1.53 -9.66 38.98
C ASN A 76 2.74 -9.13 39.75
N GLY A 77 3.00 -7.83 39.65
CA GLY A 77 4.00 -7.16 40.48
C GLY A 77 3.60 -7.06 41.95
N GLY A 78 4.59 -6.87 42.82
CA GLY A 78 4.43 -6.45 44.21
C GLY A 78 3.93 -5.01 44.34
N LEU A 79 3.81 -4.46 45.55
CA LEU A 79 3.39 -3.07 45.76
C LEU A 79 4.20 -2.06 44.91
N ILE A 80 5.51 -2.31 44.77
CA ILE A 80 6.40 -1.67 43.80
C ILE A 80 6.93 -2.77 42.87
N GLY A 81 6.51 -2.76 41.62
CA GLY A 81 6.90 -3.77 40.65
C GLY A 81 6.04 -3.80 39.41
N ASN A 82 6.66 -4.17 38.30
CA ASN A 82 5.98 -4.33 37.02
C ASN A 82 5.23 -5.66 36.96
N GLY A 83 4.18 -5.72 36.16
CA GLY A 83 3.59 -6.98 35.73
C GLY A 83 4.52 -7.70 34.75
N GLY A 84 4.53 -9.03 34.79
CA GLY A 84 5.26 -9.85 33.83
C GLY A 84 4.48 -10.03 32.53
N ALA A 85 5.17 -10.31 31.43
CA ALA A 85 4.55 -10.58 30.14
C ALA A 85 3.89 -11.98 30.11
N GLY A 86 2.75 -12.07 29.44
CA GLY A 86 2.11 -13.33 29.11
C GLY A 86 2.76 -13.99 27.88
N PHE A 87 2.44 -15.27 27.65
CA PHE A 87 2.95 -16.05 26.51
C PHE A 87 1.86 -16.98 25.95
N ASN A 88 1.93 -17.29 24.65
CA ASN A 88 0.96 -18.13 23.92
C ASN A 88 -0.51 -17.72 24.14
N GLY A 89 -0.84 -16.46 23.88
CA GLY A 89 -2.19 -15.91 24.10
C GLY A 89 -2.54 -15.70 25.58
N GLY A 90 -1.58 -15.87 26.48
CA GLY A 90 -1.74 -15.57 27.90
C GLY A 90 -1.71 -14.07 28.18
N ASN A 91 -2.55 -13.61 29.11
CA ASN A 91 -2.59 -12.19 29.47
C ASN A 91 -1.32 -11.74 30.19
N GLY A 92 -0.94 -10.48 30.01
CA GLY A 92 0.04 -9.81 30.85
C GLY A 92 -0.41 -9.72 32.30
N GLY A 93 0.56 -9.64 33.19
CA GLY A 93 0.34 -9.44 34.61
C GLY A 93 0.08 -7.98 34.95
N ASN A 94 -0.66 -7.72 36.02
CA ASN A 94 -0.88 -6.36 36.48
C ASN A 94 0.32 -5.85 37.27
N ALA A 95 0.57 -4.55 37.21
CA ALA A 95 1.54 -3.90 38.07
C ALA A 95 1.07 -3.80 39.53
N GLY A 96 2.00 -3.45 40.39
CA GLY A 96 1.77 -2.91 41.72
C GLY A 96 1.10 -1.54 41.74
N LEU A 97 1.16 -0.87 42.90
CA LEU A 97 0.82 0.56 42.98
C LEU A 97 1.73 1.36 42.06
N PHE A 98 3.02 1.03 42.02
CA PHE A 98 4.01 1.65 41.15
C PHE A 98 4.63 0.61 40.23
N GLY A 99 4.46 0.79 38.92
CA GLY A 99 5.02 -0.09 37.90
C GLY A 99 4.13 -0.18 36.67
N ASN A 100 4.67 -0.77 35.61
CA ASN A 100 3.98 -0.95 34.34
C ASN A 100 3.28 -2.30 34.29
N GLY A 101 2.13 -2.37 33.62
CA GLY A 101 1.51 -3.63 33.27
C GLY A 101 2.39 -4.43 32.32
N GLY A 102 2.33 -5.75 32.39
CA GLY A 102 3.05 -6.62 31.46
C GLY A 102 2.28 -6.78 30.14
N ASP A 103 2.99 -7.08 29.06
CA ASP A 103 2.36 -7.28 27.76
C ASP A 103 1.61 -8.62 27.68
N GLY A 104 0.55 -8.66 26.86
CA GLY A 104 -0.14 -9.89 26.50
C GLY A 104 0.69 -10.71 25.51
N GLY A 105 0.68 -12.03 25.68
CA GLY A 105 1.37 -12.94 24.77
C GLY A 105 0.68 -13.03 23.41
N ALA A 106 1.45 -13.14 22.34
CA ALA A 106 0.92 -13.44 21.00
C ALA A 106 0.18 -14.79 21.03
N GLY A 107 -0.96 -14.86 20.35
CA GLY A 107 -1.80 -16.06 20.25
C GLY A 107 -1.07 -17.21 19.57
N VAL A 108 -1.59 -18.42 19.77
CA VAL A 108 -1.13 -19.65 19.08
C VAL A 108 -2.38 -20.42 18.67
N ALA A 109 -2.45 -20.90 17.43
CA ALA A 109 -3.68 -21.43 16.82
C ALA A 109 -4.46 -22.47 17.66
N TRP A 110 -3.75 -23.27 18.46
CA TRP A 110 -4.33 -24.34 19.28
C TRP A 110 -4.56 -23.96 20.75
N VAL A 111 -4.29 -22.71 21.12
CA VAL A 111 -4.39 -22.16 22.48
C VAL A 111 -5.30 -20.94 22.44
N ASN A 112 -6.38 -20.94 23.25
CA ASN A 112 -7.39 -19.88 23.27
C ASN A 112 -7.90 -19.50 21.86
N ASP A 113 -8.09 -20.52 21.01
CA ASP A 113 -8.51 -20.36 19.61
C ASP A 113 -7.65 -19.35 18.81
N GLY A 114 -6.37 -19.20 19.17
CA GLY A 114 -5.46 -18.26 18.49
C GLY A 114 -5.54 -16.81 18.97
N ALA A 115 -6.36 -16.48 19.97
CA ALA A 115 -6.52 -15.11 20.45
C ALA A 115 -5.24 -14.57 21.10
N GLY A 116 -5.00 -13.27 20.90
CA GLY A 116 -3.94 -12.55 21.57
C GLY A 116 -4.27 -12.29 23.04
N GLY A 117 -3.27 -12.37 23.92
CA GLY A 117 -3.43 -12.10 25.35
C GLY A 117 -3.67 -10.61 25.62
N HIS A 118 -4.45 -10.28 26.63
CA HIS A 118 -4.63 -8.88 27.06
C HIS A 118 -3.39 -8.33 27.75
N GLY A 119 -3.08 -7.06 27.52
CA GLY A 119 -2.10 -6.32 28.31
C GLY A 119 -2.55 -6.15 29.77
N GLY A 120 -1.59 -6.16 30.67
CA GLY A 120 -1.79 -5.92 32.09
C GLY A 120 -2.01 -4.44 32.40
N ARG A 121 -2.73 -4.14 33.48
CA ARG A 121 -2.96 -2.74 33.90
C ARG A 121 -1.91 -2.27 34.91
N ALA A 122 -1.65 -0.96 34.91
CA ALA A 122 -1.04 -0.27 36.04
C ALA A 122 -2.11 0.20 37.05
N ILE A 123 -1.72 0.50 38.31
CA ILE A 123 -2.67 0.87 39.38
C ILE A 123 -2.63 2.35 39.72
N LEU A 124 -1.52 2.86 40.28
CA LEU A 124 -1.42 4.26 40.71
C LEU A 124 -0.57 5.07 39.74
N TRP A 125 0.62 4.55 39.42
CA TRP A 125 1.60 5.14 38.50
C TRP A 125 2.19 4.05 37.61
N GLY A 126 2.17 4.29 36.30
CA GLY A 126 2.80 3.43 35.30
C GLY A 126 1.92 3.23 34.08
N HIS A 127 2.51 2.65 33.05
CA HIS A 127 1.87 2.42 31.76
C HIS A 127 1.13 1.08 31.75
N GLY A 128 0.07 0.98 30.95
CA GLY A 128 -0.55 -0.30 30.63
C GLY A 128 0.34 -1.12 29.69
N GLY A 129 0.26 -2.45 29.76
CA GLY A 129 0.95 -3.33 28.82
C GLY A 129 0.23 -3.41 27.48
N ALA A 130 0.94 -3.71 26.40
CA ALA A 130 0.34 -3.93 25.09
C ALA A 130 -0.46 -5.24 25.03
N GLY A 131 -1.46 -5.30 24.17
CA GLY A 131 -2.16 -6.53 23.83
C GLY A 131 -1.37 -7.39 22.83
N GLY A 132 -1.45 -8.71 22.97
CA GLY A 132 -0.80 -9.65 22.06
C GLY A 132 -1.50 -9.72 20.70
N ALA A 133 -0.74 -9.94 19.63
CA ALA A 133 -1.31 -10.22 18.31
C ALA A 133 -2.01 -11.60 18.29
N ALA A 134 -3.04 -11.75 17.47
CA ALA A 134 -3.74 -13.01 17.27
C ALA A 134 -3.22 -13.80 16.05
N THR A 135 -3.50 -15.11 16.05
CA THR A 135 -3.30 -16.01 14.90
C THR A 135 -4.60 -16.21 14.13
N THR A 136 -4.60 -17.13 13.17
CA THR A 136 -5.59 -17.23 12.10
C THR A 136 -7.05 -16.93 12.49
N GLY A 137 -7.61 -15.82 11.97
CA GLY A 137 -9.00 -15.40 12.19
C GLY A 137 -9.37 -14.96 13.62
N ALA A 138 -8.43 -14.97 14.56
CA ALA A 138 -8.70 -14.70 15.97
C ALA A 138 -8.50 -13.22 16.35
N ILE A 139 -9.10 -12.81 17.48
CA ILE A 139 -9.14 -11.42 17.91
C ILE A 139 -7.84 -11.04 18.64
N GLY A 140 -7.27 -9.89 18.28
CA GLY A 140 -6.11 -9.32 18.95
C GLY A 140 -6.40 -8.96 20.42
N GLY A 141 -5.39 -9.10 21.27
CA GLY A 141 -5.51 -8.78 22.69
C GLY A 141 -5.75 -7.29 22.91
N ARG A 142 -6.62 -6.92 23.85
CA ARG A 142 -6.75 -5.51 24.28
C ARG A 142 -5.49 -5.02 25.01
N GLY A 143 -5.15 -3.75 24.82
CA GLY A 143 -4.16 -3.06 25.63
C GLY A 143 -4.61 -2.85 27.08
N GLY A 144 -3.63 -2.70 27.97
CA GLY A 144 -3.84 -2.49 29.40
C GLY A 144 -4.10 -1.02 29.73
N THR A 145 -4.86 -0.77 30.81
CA THR A 145 -5.10 0.60 31.28
C THR A 145 -3.90 1.14 32.06
N ALA A 146 -3.62 2.43 31.90
CA ALA A 146 -2.58 3.13 32.67
C ALA A 146 -2.93 3.29 34.15
N GLY A 147 -1.95 3.74 34.94
CA GLY A 147 -2.10 4.05 36.36
C GLY A 147 -3.00 5.26 36.59
N LEU A 148 -3.70 5.28 37.73
CA LEU A 148 -4.72 6.27 38.09
C LEU A 148 -4.29 7.73 37.91
N PHE A 149 -3.02 8.05 38.21
CA PHE A 149 -2.50 9.42 38.22
C PHE A 149 -1.46 9.72 37.12
N TYR A 150 -0.87 8.69 36.51
CA TYR A 150 0.15 8.86 35.48
C TYR A 150 0.36 7.59 34.68
N GLY A 151 0.58 7.77 33.38
CA GLY A 151 1.01 6.74 32.44
C GLY A 151 0.11 6.69 31.21
N ASP A 152 0.58 5.92 30.24
CA ASP A 152 -0.07 5.72 28.96
C ASP A 152 -0.81 4.39 28.94
N GLY A 153 -1.92 4.34 28.21
CA GLY A 153 -2.59 3.07 27.93
C GLY A 153 -1.74 2.23 26.98
N GLY A 154 -1.82 0.91 27.10
CA GLY A 154 -1.14 0.02 26.17
C GLY A 154 -1.89 -0.11 24.85
N ASP A 155 -1.19 -0.38 23.76
CA ASP A 155 -1.81 -0.58 22.45
C ASP A 155 -2.57 -1.91 22.38
N GLY A 156 -3.59 -1.96 21.52
CA GLY A 156 -4.28 -3.18 21.14
C GLY A 156 -3.46 -4.04 20.17
N GLY A 157 -3.53 -5.36 20.34
CA GLY A 157 -2.89 -6.31 19.46
C GLY A 157 -3.60 -6.45 18.11
N ARG A 158 -2.87 -6.81 17.06
CA ARG A 158 -3.45 -7.04 15.72
C ARG A 158 -4.35 -8.29 15.71
N GLY A 159 -5.44 -8.23 14.96
CA GLY A 159 -6.26 -9.39 14.63
C GLY A 159 -5.53 -10.32 13.66
N GLY A 160 -5.83 -11.62 13.72
CA GLY A 160 -5.14 -12.60 12.87
C GLY A 160 -5.75 -12.73 11.47
N ASN A 161 -4.90 -12.87 10.46
CA ASN A 161 -5.33 -13.08 9.07
C ASN A 161 -6.05 -14.41 8.89
N SER A 162 -6.93 -14.55 7.90
CA SER A 162 -7.62 -15.81 7.62
C SER A 162 -7.62 -16.13 6.13
N VAL A 163 -7.19 -17.35 5.80
CA VAL A 163 -6.96 -17.81 4.42
C VAL A 163 -8.17 -18.50 3.76
N PRO A 164 -9.03 -19.26 4.46
CA PRO A 164 -10.13 -19.96 3.80
C PRO A 164 -11.12 -19.01 3.10
N ALA A 165 -11.60 -19.39 1.92
CA ALA A 165 -12.61 -18.61 1.19
C ALA A 165 -13.88 -18.43 2.03
N GLY A 166 -14.36 -17.18 2.13
CA GLY A 166 -15.52 -16.79 2.93
C GLY A 166 -15.23 -16.62 4.43
N SER A 167 -13.98 -16.78 4.86
CA SER A 167 -13.59 -16.54 6.24
C SER A 167 -13.50 -15.04 6.58
N THR A 168 -13.60 -14.73 7.87
CA THR A 168 -13.45 -13.38 8.40
C THR A 168 -12.10 -13.25 9.11
N GLY A 169 -11.39 -12.16 8.84
CA GLY A 169 -10.17 -11.81 9.55
C GLY A 169 -10.48 -11.45 10.99
N GLY A 170 -9.52 -11.68 11.88
CA GLY A 170 -9.66 -11.34 13.28
C GLY A 170 -9.84 -9.84 13.50
N ARG A 171 -10.67 -9.44 14.46
CA ARG A 171 -10.73 -8.03 14.87
C ARG A 171 -9.42 -7.63 15.56
N GLY A 172 -8.97 -6.41 15.33
CA GLY A 172 -7.95 -5.78 16.17
C GLY A 172 -8.41 -5.64 17.63
N GLY A 173 -7.48 -5.72 18.56
CA GLY A 173 -7.72 -5.45 19.96
C GLY A 173 -7.90 -3.95 20.22
N ASN A 174 -8.73 -3.57 21.17
CA ASN A 174 -8.87 -2.16 21.54
C ASN A 174 -7.64 -1.68 22.32
N GLY A 175 -7.27 -0.42 22.13
CA GLY A 175 -6.28 0.26 22.95
C GLY A 175 -6.73 0.44 24.40
N GLY A 176 -5.76 0.61 25.29
CA GLY A 176 -5.97 0.82 26.72
C GLY A 176 -6.22 2.27 27.05
N ASP A 177 -7.07 2.53 28.06
CA ASP A 177 -7.33 3.88 28.53
C ASP A 177 -6.17 4.44 29.38
N THR A 178 -6.09 5.77 29.46
CA THR A 178 -5.31 6.45 30.51
C THR A 178 -6.02 6.36 31.87
N GLY A 179 -5.30 6.75 32.94
CA GLY A 179 -5.87 6.78 34.29
C GLY A 179 -6.98 7.83 34.46
N LEU A 180 -8.00 7.51 35.27
CA LEU A 180 -9.16 8.37 35.53
C LEU A 180 -8.80 9.80 35.99
N PHE A 181 -7.72 9.96 36.76
CA PHE A 181 -7.22 11.24 37.28
C PHE A 181 -5.81 11.54 36.77
N SER A 182 -5.45 11.05 35.57
CA SER A 182 -4.10 11.19 35.05
C SER A 182 -3.68 12.65 34.92
N TRP A 183 -2.47 12.97 35.35
CA TRP A 183 -1.94 14.33 35.22
C TRP A 183 -1.46 14.56 33.78
N TRP A 184 -0.98 13.49 33.16
CA TRP A 184 -0.51 13.44 31.78
C TRP A 184 -0.52 11.97 31.29
N GLY A 185 -0.97 11.73 30.06
CA GLY A 185 -0.86 10.42 29.41
C GLY A 185 -1.56 10.37 28.05
N ALA A 186 -1.12 9.45 27.20
CA ALA A 186 -1.78 9.09 25.95
C ALA A 186 -2.47 7.73 26.10
N ALA A 187 -3.69 7.60 25.59
CA ALA A 187 -4.33 6.31 25.53
C ALA A 187 -3.74 5.48 24.39
N GLY A 188 -3.80 4.15 24.53
CA GLY A 188 -3.23 3.25 23.55
C GLY A 188 -4.03 3.22 22.25
N ASN A 189 -3.36 2.93 21.15
CA ASN A 189 -3.98 2.80 19.84
C ASN A 189 -4.72 1.46 19.72
N GLY A 190 -5.75 1.42 18.89
CA GLY A 190 -6.41 0.19 18.48
C GLY A 190 -5.53 -0.65 17.54
N GLY A 191 -5.61 -1.96 17.66
CA GLY A 191 -4.91 -2.88 16.77
C GLY A 191 -5.57 -2.95 15.39
N ALA A 192 -4.78 -3.24 14.35
CA ALA A 192 -5.32 -3.47 13.01
C ALA A 192 -6.16 -4.77 12.94
N GLY A 193 -7.18 -4.78 12.09
CA GLY A 193 -7.91 -5.98 11.73
C GLY A 193 -7.10 -6.92 10.83
N GLY A 194 -7.37 -8.22 10.90
CA GLY A 194 -6.71 -9.24 10.07
C GLY A 194 -7.25 -9.26 8.64
N ALA A 195 -6.38 -9.58 7.67
CA ALA A 195 -6.77 -9.76 6.27
C ALA A 195 -7.50 -11.09 6.05
N ALA A 196 -8.57 -11.11 5.23
CA ALA A 196 -9.29 -12.34 4.84
C ALA A 196 -10.26 -12.07 3.67
N THR A 197 -11.12 -13.04 3.35
CA THR A 197 -12.23 -12.79 2.40
C THR A 197 -13.14 -11.65 2.89
N ASN A 198 -13.47 -11.67 4.19
CA ASN A 198 -14.06 -10.55 4.91
C ASN A 198 -13.00 -9.98 5.86
N GLY A 199 -12.44 -8.82 5.57
CA GLY A 199 -11.47 -8.16 6.44
C GLY A 199 -11.99 -8.00 7.86
N GLY A 200 -11.13 -8.25 8.84
CA GLY A 200 -11.46 -8.02 10.25
C GLY A 200 -11.57 -6.52 10.54
N ALA A 201 -12.45 -6.12 11.45
CA ALA A 201 -12.51 -4.70 11.84
C ALA A 201 -11.27 -4.28 12.64
N GLY A 202 -10.92 -3.00 12.58
CA GLY A 202 -9.98 -2.38 13.49
C GLY A 202 -10.43 -2.45 14.95
N GLY A 203 -9.47 -2.36 15.86
CA GLY A 203 -9.71 -2.12 17.27
C GLY A 203 -9.94 -0.63 17.52
N ASP A 204 -10.74 -0.30 18.52
CA ASP A 204 -10.96 1.11 18.89
C ASP A 204 -9.77 1.64 19.69
N GLY A 205 -9.44 2.91 19.53
CA GLY A 205 -8.46 3.60 20.37
C GLY A 205 -8.94 3.73 21.82
N GLY A 206 -8.00 3.71 22.76
CA GLY A 206 -8.29 3.95 24.17
C GLY A 206 -8.66 5.41 24.44
N SER A 207 -9.37 5.68 25.53
CA SER A 207 -9.79 7.04 25.90
C SER A 207 -8.94 7.67 27.01
N GLY A 208 -8.90 9.00 26.97
CA GLY A 208 -8.47 9.85 28.06
C GLY A 208 -9.35 9.70 29.30
N GLY A 209 -8.74 9.75 30.49
CA GLY A 209 -9.46 9.68 31.76
C GLY A 209 -10.40 10.88 31.96
N LEU A 210 -11.59 10.62 32.50
CA LEU A 210 -12.65 11.64 32.66
C LEU A 210 -12.23 12.86 33.50
N PHE A 211 -11.31 12.71 34.45
CA PHE A 211 -10.80 13.83 35.27
C PHE A 211 -9.31 14.08 35.03
N ALA A 212 -8.77 13.56 33.93
CA ALA A 212 -7.39 13.79 33.58
C ALA A 212 -7.15 15.28 33.27
N VAL A 213 -6.00 15.80 33.71
CA VAL A 213 -5.61 17.18 33.43
C VAL A 213 -5.27 17.28 31.95
N PHE A 214 -4.31 16.48 31.47
CA PHE A 214 -4.01 16.33 30.03
C PHE A 214 -4.13 14.85 29.66
N ALA A 215 -4.98 14.53 28.70
CA ALA A 215 -5.01 13.17 28.13
C ALA A 215 -5.40 13.18 26.67
N ASN A 216 -4.64 12.46 25.84
CA ASN A 216 -4.97 12.27 24.43
C ASN A 216 -5.65 10.90 24.24
N GLY A 217 -6.66 10.86 23.38
CA GLY A 217 -7.23 9.61 22.92
C GLY A 217 -6.27 8.88 21.98
N GLY A 218 -6.32 7.55 21.98
CA GLY A 218 -5.56 6.73 21.04
C GLY A 218 -6.25 6.67 19.69
N ALA A 219 -5.49 6.46 18.62
CA ALA A 219 -6.04 6.27 17.29
C ALA A 219 -6.77 4.92 17.17
N GLY A 220 -7.79 4.85 16.32
CA GLY A 220 -8.42 3.60 15.91
C GLY A 220 -7.53 2.79 14.97
N GLY A 221 -7.62 1.46 15.05
CA GLY A 221 -6.87 0.57 14.16
C GLY A 221 -7.46 0.51 12.76
N ALA A 222 -6.62 0.29 11.74
CA ALA A 222 -7.09 0.08 10.38
C ALA A 222 -7.92 -1.22 10.24
N GLY A 223 -8.90 -1.20 9.34
CA GLY A 223 -9.63 -2.38 8.92
C GLY A 223 -8.77 -3.35 8.10
N GLY A 224 -9.06 -4.63 8.21
CA GLY A 224 -8.38 -5.69 7.48
C GLY A 224 -8.68 -5.67 5.98
N VAL A 225 -7.71 -6.06 5.17
CA VAL A 225 -7.83 -6.12 3.72
C VAL A 225 -8.60 -7.37 3.28
N GLY A 226 -9.45 -7.23 2.25
CA GLY A 226 -10.16 -8.36 1.65
C GLY A 226 -11.01 -7.97 0.44
N PRO A 227 -11.64 -8.93 -0.26
CA PRO A 227 -12.77 -8.68 -1.16
C PRO A 227 -13.90 -7.85 -0.52
N HIS A 228 -14.16 -8.08 0.77
CA HIS A 228 -14.99 -7.22 1.62
C HIS A 228 -14.10 -6.62 2.71
N GLY A 229 -13.77 -5.34 2.60
CA GLY A 229 -12.85 -4.67 3.52
C GLY A 229 -13.43 -4.57 4.93
N GLY A 230 -12.57 -4.71 5.94
CA GLY A 230 -12.96 -4.48 7.33
C GLY A 230 -13.15 -3.00 7.63
N ALA A 231 -14.06 -2.66 8.56
CA ALA A 231 -14.18 -1.27 9.02
C ALA A 231 -12.96 -0.86 9.86
N GLY A 232 -12.56 0.41 9.76
CA GLY A 232 -11.62 1.03 10.70
C GLY A 232 -12.22 1.14 12.10
N GLY A 233 -11.36 1.13 13.12
CA GLY A 233 -11.76 1.35 14.51
C GLY A 233 -11.99 2.83 14.81
N ASP A 234 -12.83 3.13 15.79
CA ASP A 234 -13.04 4.52 16.21
C ASP A 234 -11.82 5.03 17.02
N GLY A 235 -11.51 6.31 16.86
CA GLY A 235 -10.55 7.02 17.70
C GLY A 235 -11.08 7.25 19.10
N GLY A 236 -10.17 7.22 20.09
CA GLY A 236 -10.50 7.41 21.48
C GLY A 236 -10.74 8.87 21.86
N ASN A 237 -11.52 9.11 22.91
CA ASN A 237 -11.80 10.47 23.35
C ASN A 237 -10.60 11.09 24.09
N GLY A 238 -10.39 12.39 23.93
CA GLY A 238 -9.43 13.15 24.74
C GLY A 238 -9.94 13.46 26.16
N GLY A 239 -9.09 14.08 26.97
CA GLY A 239 -9.36 14.45 28.36
C GLY A 239 -10.42 15.56 28.52
N LEU A 240 -10.97 15.68 29.73
CA LEU A 240 -12.01 16.68 30.05
C LEU A 240 -11.49 18.12 30.06
N TRP A 241 -10.24 18.34 30.47
CA TRP A 241 -9.67 19.68 30.66
C TRP A 241 -8.72 20.11 29.54
N PHE A 242 -7.87 19.19 29.09
CA PHE A 242 -6.92 19.38 28.02
C PHE A 242 -6.62 18.05 27.31
N GLY A 243 -6.27 18.14 26.03
CA GLY A 243 -5.84 17.01 25.20
C GLY A 243 -6.75 16.82 23.99
N ASP A 244 -6.29 15.98 23.07
CA ASP A 244 -6.90 15.79 21.76
C ASP A 244 -7.62 14.42 21.67
N GLY A 245 -8.63 14.35 20.81
CA GLY A 245 -9.21 13.07 20.41
C GLY A 245 -8.26 12.33 19.48
N GLY A 246 -8.29 11.00 19.52
CA GLY A 246 -7.53 10.18 18.59
C GLY A 246 -8.22 10.07 17.23
N ASP A 247 -7.46 9.84 16.17
CA ASP A 247 -8.00 9.71 14.82
C ASP A 247 -8.72 8.37 14.64
N GLY A 248 -9.71 8.33 13.76
CA GLY A 248 -10.37 7.11 13.34
C GLY A 248 -9.49 6.29 12.39
N GLY A 249 -9.57 4.96 12.50
CA GLY A 249 -8.83 4.05 11.63
C GLY A 249 -9.37 4.06 10.20
N THR A 250 -8.49 3.82 9.22
CA THR A 250 -8.90 3.69 7.82
C THR A 250 -9.68 2.39 7.60
N GLY A 251 -10.64 2.44 6.66
CA GLY A 251 -11.33 1.25 6.18
C GLY A 251 -10.41 0.39 5.31
N GLY A 252 -10.55 -0.94 5.41
CA GLY A 252 -9.76 -1.89 4.63
C GLY A 252 -10.10 -1.85 3.14
N TYR A 253 -9.12 -2.14 2.30
CA TYR A 253 -9.35 -2.41 0.87
C TYR A 253 -10.40 -3.50 0.70
N GLY A 254 -11.31 -3.34 -0.27
CA GLY A 254 -12.57 -4.07 -0.41
C GLY A 254 -13.80 -3.30 0.05
N GLY A 255 -13.70 -1.98 0.23
CA GLY A 255 -14.83 -1.12 0.58
C GLY A 255 -15.16 -1.06 2.08
N GLY A 256 -14.17 -1.23 2.97
CA GLY A 256 -14.40 -1.07 4.41
C GLY A 256 -14.67 0.40 4.78
N ASP A 257 -15.55 0.65 5.75
CA ASP A 257 -15.82 2.02 6.23
C ASP A 257 -14.68 2.54 7.10
N GLY A 258 -14.40 3.85 7.04
CA GLY A 258 -13.50 4.51 7.97
C GLY A 258 -14.12 4.67 9.36
N GLY A 259 -13.30 4.60 10.41
CA GLY A 259 -13.70 4.84 11.79
C GLY A 259 -13.87 6.31 12.10
N ASN A 260 -14.68 6.65 13.10
CA ASN A 260 -14.87 8.05 13.50
C ASN A 260 -13.69 8.53 14.34
N GLY A 261 -13.34 9.81 14.21
CA GLY A 261 -12.40 10.48 15.10
C GLY A 261 -12.98 10.69 16.50
N GLY A 262 -12.14 10.60 17.51
CA GLY A 262 -12.48 10.79 18.91
C GLY A 262 -12.75 12.25 19.24
N SER A 263 -13.66 12.49 20.19
CA SER A 263 -13.98 13.86 20.63
C SER A 263 -13.22 14.25 21.89
N VAL A 264 -13.11 15.55 22.14
CA VAL A 264 -12.70 16.09 23.45
C VAL A 264 -13.92 16.60 24.21
N GLY A 265 -13.78 16.83 25.52
CA GLY A 265 -14.85 17.42 26.32
C GLY A 265 -15.26 18.80 25.80
N MET A 266 -16.56 19.05 25.61
CA MET A 266 -17.08 20.32 25.08
C MET A 266 -16.61 21.56 25.86
N PHE A 267 -16.43 21.43 27.18
CA PHE A 267 -15.94 22.49 28.07
C PHE A 267 -14.45 22.38 28.40
N SER A 268 -13.72 21.52 27.70
CA SER A 268 -12.26 21.47 27.77
C SER A 268 -11.70 22.86 27.51
N LEU A 269 -10.61 23.23 28.17
CA LEU A 269 -9.99 24.53 27.98
C LEU A 269 -9.24 24.58 26.63
N LEU A 270 -8.69 23.45 26.17
CA LEU A 270 -7.99 23.33 24.90
C LEU A 270 -8.04 21.88 24.42
N GLY A 271 -8.36 21.66 23.15
CA GLY A 271 -8.33 20.34 22.56
C GLY A 271 -8.95 20.28 21.17
N ARG A 272 -8.32 19.53 20.28
CA ARG A 272 -8.80 19.22 18.93
C ARG A 272 -9.50 17.86 18.93
N GLY A 273 -10.61 17.73 18.21
CA GLY A 273 -11.19 16.42 17.95
C GLY A 273 -10.37 15.68 16.87
N GLY A 274 -10.25 14.36 16.99
CA GLY A 274 -9.48 13.56 16.02
C GLY A 274 -10.14 13.53 14.66
N ASP A 275 -9.35 13.29 13.62
CA ASP A 275 -9.82 13.20 12.25
C ASP A 275 -10.53 11.84 12.02
N GLY A 276 -11.55 11.81 11.18
CA GLY A 276 -12.21 10.57 10.78
C GLY A 276 -11.38 9.80 9.75
N GLY A 277 -11.39 8.48 9.84
CA GLY A 277 -10.66 7.61 8.93
C GLY A 277 -11.25 7.61 7.52
N SER A 278 -10.41 7.47 6.50
CA SER A 278 -10.87 7.32 5.12
C SER A 278 -11.56 5.97 4.91
N GLY A 279 -12.58 5.94 4.06
CA GLY A 279 -13.16 4.70 3.54
C GLY A 279 -12.19 3.97 2.63
N GLY A 280 -12.23 2.65 2.67
CA GLY A 280 -11.38 1.78 1.85
C GLY A 280 -11.80 1.77 0.39
N PHE A 281 -10.81 1.61 -0.50
CA PHE A 281 -11.07 1.41 -1.93
C PHE A 281 -11.87 0.13 -2.17
N GLY A 282 -12.77 0.16 -3.14
CA GLY A 282 -13.48 -1.03 -3.61
C GLY A 282 -12.54 -2.02 -4.28
N GLN A 283 -12.88 -3.30 -4.18
CA GLN A 283 -12.08 -4.36 -4.78
C GLN A 283 -12.05 -4.24 -6.31
N ILE A 284 -10.89 -4.37 -6.93
CA ILE A 284 -10.79 -4.55 -8.38
C ILE A 284 -11.48 -5.85 -8.81
N GLY A 285 -12.30 -5.76 -9.86
CA GLY A 285 -12.98 -6.89 -10.47
C GLY A 285 -11.98 -7.86 -11.10
N ARG A 286 -12.23 -9.16 -10.93
CA ARG A 286 -11.36 -10.20 -11.50
C ARG A 286 -11.45 -10.20 -13.02
N VAL A 287 -10.31 -10.35 -13.70
CA VAL A 287 -10.27 -10.52 -15.15
C VAL A 287 -10.97 -11.81 -15.60
N GLY A 288 -11.54 -11.78 -16.80
CA GLY A 288 -12.14 -12.92 -17.46
C GLY A 288 -11.08 -13.90 -17.94
N VAL A 289 -11.40 -15.19 -17.89
CA VAL A 289 -10.49 -16.25 -18.36
C VAL A 289 -10.38 -16.24 -19.88
N ASN A 290 -9.19 -16.41 -20.44
CA ASN A 290 -9.04 -16.57 -21.88
C ASN A 290 -9.65 -17.91 -22.34
N GLY A 291 -10.10 -17.98 -23.60
CA GLY A 291 -10.56 -19.23 -24.21
C GLY A 291 -9.43 -20.25 -24.24
N GLY A 292 -9.66 -21.44 -23.67
CA GLY A 292 -8.63 -22.48 -23.54
C GLY A 292 -8.61 -23.47 -24.70
N THR A 293 -9.68 -23.53 -25.49
CA THR A 293 -9.83 -24.41 -26.64
C THR A 293 -10.19 -23.63 -27.90
N PRO A 294 -9.80 -24.09 -29.11
CA PRO A 294 -10.05 -23.34 -30.33
C PRO A 294 -11.54 -23.00 -30.53
N GLY A 295 -11.82 -21.73 -30.83
CA GLY A 295 -13.18 -21.23 -30.97
C GLY A 295 -13.91 -20.89 -29.66
N GLU A 296 -13.26 -21.10 -28.51
CA GLU A 296 -13.85 -20.80 -27.21
C GLU A 296 -13.84 -19.29 -26.91
N ARG A 297 -14.98 -18.77 -26.45
CA ARG A 297 -15.14 -17.37 -26.05
C ARG A 297 -14.35 -17.09 -24.76
N GLY A 298 -13.74 -15.91 -24.69
CA GLY A 298 -13.20 -15.39 -23.43
C GLY A 298 -14.29 -15.18 -22.38
N GLY A 299 -13.99 -15.49 -21.12
CA GLY A 299 -14.86 -15.23 -20.00
C GLY A 299 -15.02 -13.73 -19.74
N ASP A 300 -16.14 -13.33 -19.15
CA ASP A 300 -16.38 -11.93 -18.82
C ASP A 300 -15.58 -11.51 -17.57
N GLY A 301 -15.12 -10.26 -17.56
CA GLY A 301 -14.57 -9.63 -16.37
C GLY A 301 -15.65 -9.43 -15.31
N LEU A 302 -15.28 -9.59 -14.04
CA LEU A 302 -16.20 -9.34 -12.93
C LEU A 302 -16.29 -7.86 -12.60
N PRO A 303 -17.42 -7.39 -12.04
CA PRO A 303 -17.55 -6.01 -11.58
C PRO A 303 -16.58 -5.67 -10.45
N GLY A 304 -16.20 -4.40 -10.38
CA GLY A 304 -15.51 -3.83 -9.23
C GLY A 304 -16.43 -3.71 -8.01
N GLY A 305 -15.86 -3.86 -6.82
CA GLY A 305 -16.55 -3.68 -5.55
C GLY A 305 -16.81 -2.21 -5.22
N PRO A 306 -17.80 -1.90 -4.37
CA PRO A 306 -18.06 -0.54 -3.92
C PRO A 306 -16.93 -0.01 -3.02
N GLY A 307 -16.70 1.30 -3.03
CA GLY A 307 -15.86 1.97 -2.05
C GLY A 307 -16.56 2.16 -0.71
N GLY A 308 -15.79 2.23 0.37
CA GLY A 308 -16.30 2.42 1.73
C GLY A 308 -16.65 3.88 2.04
N THR A 309 -17.45 4.12 3.08
CA THR A 309 -17.73 5.47 3.58
C THR A 309 -16.58 5.99 4.44
N GLY A 310 -16.40 7.30 4.50
CA GLY A 310 -15.44 7.94 5.40
C GLY A 310 -16.04 8.15 6.79
N GLY A 311 -15.22 8.06 7.83
CA GLY A 311 -15.63 8.28 9.21
C GLY A 311 -15.73 9.77 9.57
N ASN A 312 -16.58 10.11 10.54
CA ASN A 312 -16.77 11.51 10.95
C ASN A 312 -15.59 12.03 11.78
N GLY A 313 -15.26 13.30 11.65
CA GLY A 313 -14.31 13.98 12.52
C GLY A 313 -14.90 14.21 13.92
N GLY A 314 -14.05 14.11 14.95
CA GLY A 314 -14.40 14.30 16.34
C GLY A 314 -14.59 15.76 16.73
N ASN A 315 -15.37 16.02 17.77
CA ASN A 315 -15.59 17.38 18.26
C ASN A 315 -14.41 17.90 19.09
N GLY A 316 -14.04 19.16 18.85
CA GLY A 316 -13.06 19.94 19.62
C GLY A 316 -13.65 20.69 20.81
N SER A 317 -12.77 21.31 21.60
CA SER A 317 -13.14 22.22 22.69
C SER A 317 -13.93 23.42 22.17
N TRP A 318 -14.83 23.96 23.00
CA TRP A 318 -15.48 25.24 22.69
C TRP A 318 -14.70 26.47 23.15
N PHE A 319 -13.65 26.34 23.98
CA PHE A 319 -12.87 27.49 24.45
C PHE A 319 -11.64 27.77 23.58
N LEU A 320 -10.77 26.79 23.36
CA LEU A 320 -9.68 26.86 22.40
C LEU A 320 -9.63 25.52 21.69
N GLY A 321 -10.58 25.25 20.80
CA GLY A 321 -10.66 23.94 20.16
C GLY A 321 -10.98 24.00 18.69
N MET A 322 -10.47 22.98 17.99
CA MET A 322 -10.71 22.74 16.59
C MET A 322 -11.44 21.41 16.42
N GLY A 323 -12.45 21.34 15.55
CA GLY A 323 -13.04 20.05 15.18
C GLY A 323 -12.10 19.24 14.30
N GLY A 324 -12.19 17.92 14.37
CA GLY A 324 -11.47 17.04 13.44
C GLY A 324 -12.05 17.09 12.04
N ASP A 325 -11.24 16.79 11.04
CA ASP A 325 -11.67 16.63 9.66
C ASP A 325 -12.40 15.29 9.51
N GLY A 326 -13.44 15.24 8.68
CA GLY A 326 -14.08 13.99 8.29
C GLY A 326 -13.27 13.25 7.23
N GLY A 327 -13.25 11.92 7.29
CA GLY A 327 -12.53 11.09 6.34
C GLY A 327 -13.18 11.06 4.96
N SER A 328 -12.39 10.95 3.90
CA SER A 328 -12.93 10.80 2.54
C SER A 328 -13.58 9.42 2.35
N GLY A 329 -14.65 9.34 1.55
CA GLY A 329 -15.15 8.07 1.04
C GLY A 329 -14.15 7.42 0.07
N GLY A 330 -14.07 6.09 0.09
CA GLY A 330 -13.20 5.33 -0.80
C GLY A 330 -13.72 5.31 -2.24
N ALA A 331 -12.83 5.25 -3.23
CA ALA A 331 -13.26 5.09 -4.62
C ALA A 331 -13.78 3.67 -4.88
N GLY A 332 -14.69 3.54 -5.85
CA GLY A 332 -15.14 2.25 -6.34
C GLY A 332 -14.01 1.49 -7.04
N GLY A 333 -14.00 0.16 -6.94
CA GLY A 333 -13.01 -0.67 -7.60
C GLY A 333 -13.19 -0.67 -9.12
N THR A 334 -12.11 -0.81 -9.88
CA THR A 334 -12.22 -0.94 -11.33
C THR A 334 -12.85 -2.29 -11.70
N GLY A 335 -13.62 -2.35 -12.78
CA GLY A 335 -14.09 -3.61 -13.34
C GLY A 335 -12.95 -4.43 -13.93
N GLY A 336 -13.07 -5.75 -13.89
CA GLY A 336 -12.08 -6.65 -14.48
C GLY A 336 -12.15 -6.65 -16.00
N ASN A 337 -11.02 -6.83 -16.68
CA ASN A 337 -11.01 -6.94 -18.13
C ASN A 337 -11.67 -8.26 -18.59
N GLY A 338 -12.30 -8.27 -19.76
CA GLY A 338 -12.77 -9.49 -20.40
C GLY A 338 -11.62 -10.33 -20.93
N GLY A 339 -11.77 -11.65 -20.89
CA GLY A 339 -10.77 -12.58 -21.42
C GLY A 339 -10.72 -12.58 -22.93
N LYS A 340 -9.58 -12.93 -23.51
CA LYS A 340 -9.39 -13.09 -24.95
C LYS A 340 -10.08 -14.36 -25.46
N GLY A 341 -10.71 -14.27 -26.63
CA GLY A 341 -11.24 -15.41 -27.37
C GLY A 341 -10.15 -16.26 -28.03
N ALA A 342 -10.33 -17.57 -28.05
CA ALA A 342 -9.37 -18.50 -28.63
C ALA A 342 -9.42 -18.49 -30.15
N SER A 343 -8.26 -18.56 -30.79
CA SER A 343 -8.17 -18.68 -32.25
C SER A 343 -8.79 -20.00 -32.75
N GLY A 344 -9.31 -19.97 -33.97
CA GLY A 344 -9.90 -21.13 -34.62
C GLY A 344 -8.87 -22.16 -35.10
N THR A 345 -9.31 -23.41 -35.34
CA THR A 345 -8.41 -24.47 -35.82
C THR A 345 -8.03 -24.28 -37.28
N SER A 346 -6.73 -24.25 -37.57
CA SER A 346 -6.25 -24.30 -38.96
C SER A 346 -6.23 -25.72 -39.49
N VAL A 347 -6.67 -25.94 -40.73
CA VAL A 347 -6.83 -27.29 -41.31
C VAL A 347 -6.21 -27.42 -42.70
N SER A 348 -5.91 -28.65 -43.10
CA SER A 348 -5.41 -28.95 -44.45
C SER A 348 -6.50 -29.47 -45.41
N ILE A 349 -7.64 -29.90 -44.88
CA ILE A 349 -8.82 -30.39 -45.61
C ILE A 349 -10.06 -29.85 -44.88
N GLY A 350 -10.99 -29.25 -45.61
CA GLY A 350 -12.17 -28.58 -45.09
C GLY A 350 -11.96 -27.10 -44.76
N ASP A 351 -12.98 -26.51 -44.12
CA ASP A 351 -12.97 -25.11 -43.70
C ASP A 351 -12.15 -24.91 -42.43
N GLY A 352 -11.51 -23.74 -42.31
CA GLY A 352 -10.88 -23.29 -41.07
C GLY A 352 -11.91 -23.11 -39.96
N GLY A 353 -11.53 -23.46 -38.73
CA GLY A 353 -12.39 -23.29 -37.56
C GLY A 353 -12.62 -21.81 -37.26
N ALA A 354 -13.83 -21.46 -36.80
CA ALA A 354 -14.10 -20.13 -36.28
C ALA A 354 -13.35 -19.89 -34.97
N ALA A 355 -12.95 -18.66 -34.73
CA ALA A 355 -12.47 -18.20 -33.45
C ALA A 355 -13.60 -17.92 -32.46
N GLY A 356 -13.23 -17.80 -31.19
CA GLY A 356 -14.12 -17.36 -30.12
C GLY A 356 -14.05 -15.84 -29.93
N ASP A 357 -15.13 -15.27 -29.43
CA ASP A 357 -15.22 -13.83 -29.16
C ASP A 357 -14.49 -13.47 -27.85
N GLY A 358 -14.18 -12.19 -27.71
CA GLY A 358 -13.73 -11.62 -26.44
C GLY A 358 -14.83 -11.61 -25.37
N GLY A 359 -14.42 -11.74 -24.12
CA GLY A 359 -15.28 -11.54 -22.96
C GLY A 359 -15.63 -10.07 -22.75
N THR A 360 -16.77 -9.76 -22.12
CA THR A 360 -17.10 -8.38 -21.78
C THR A 360 -16.27 -7.91 -20.59
N GLY A 361 -15.87 -6.65 -20.57
CA GLY A 361 -15.31 -6.02 -19.37
C GLY A 361 -16.35 -5.90 -18.25
N GLY A 362 -15.91 -5.99 -17.01
CA GLY A 362 -16.75 -5.82 -15.84
C GLY A 362 -17.11 -4.37 -15.57
N ASP A 363 -18.26 -4.11 -14.98
CA ASP A 363 -18.65 -2.76 -14.57
C ASP A 363 -17.77 -2.24 -13.42
N GLY A 364 -17.48 -0.94 -13.41
CA GLY A 364 -16.81 -0.28 -12.30
C GLY A 364 -17.69 -0.19 -11.05
N GLY A 365 -17.05 -0.23 -9.88
CA GLY A 365 -17.69 -0.16 -8.58
C GLY A 365 -18.26 1.23 -8.26
N VAL A 366 -19.29 1.27 -7.42
CA VAL A 366 -19.85 2.52 -6.92
C VAL A 366 -18.84 3.20 -5.97
N GLY A 367 -18.68 4.52 -6.09
CA GLY A 367 -17.88 5.30 -5.15
C GLY A 367 -18.51 5.39 -3.76
N GLY A 368 -17.69 5.49 -2.72
CA GLY A 368 -18.13 5.63 -1.32
C GLY A 368 -19.06 6.83 -1.14
N ALA A 369 -20.33 6.55 -0.82
CA ALA A 369 -21.42 7.51 -0.96
C ALA A 369 -21.42 8.65 0.08
N GLN A 370 -20.62 8.56 1.14
CA GLN A 370 -20.56 9.55 2.22
C GLN A 370 -19.12 9.71 2.66
N GLY A 371 -18.51 10.86 2.36
CA GLY A 371 -17.39 11.34 3.15
C GLY A 371 -17.88 11.78 4.54
N GLY A 372 -17.02 11.66 5.54
CA GLY A 372 -17.35 11.94 6.92
C GLY A 372 -17.67 13.41 7.17
N GLU A 373 -18.54 13.67 8.14
CA GLU A 373 -18.83 15.02 8.62
C GLU A 373 -17.63 15.61 9.35
N ALA A 374 -17.49 16.93 9.28
CA ALA A 374 -16.53 17.67 10.08
C ALA A 374 -16.92 17.68 11.55
N GLY A 375 -15.94 17.55 12.42
CA GLY A 375 -16.07 17.82 13.84
C GLY A 375 -16.31 19.31 14.13
N VAL A 376 -16.93 19.58 15.28
CA VAL A 376 -17.24 20.94 15.73
C VAL A 376 -16.22 21.44 16.75
N GLY A 377 -15.66 22.64 16.56
CA GLY A 377 -14.75 23.30 17.52
C GLY A 377 -14.99 24.80 17.60
N ARG A 378 -14.57 25.46 18.70
CA ARG A 378 -14.67 26.92 18.83
C ARG A 378 -13.50 27.58 19.57
N TYR A 379 -13.28 28.86 19.26
CA TYR A 379 -12.55 29.78 20.11
C TYR A 379 -13.51 30.66 20.92
N LEU A 380 -13.28 30.73 22.23
CA LEU A 380 -13.99 31.52 23.23
C LEU A 380 -15.51 31.34 23.18
N PHE A 381 -15.96 30.11 22.94
CA PHE A 381 -17.36 29.65 22.82
C PHE A 381 -18.14 30.16 21.60
N VAL A 382 -17.60 31.11 20.84
CA VAL A 382 -18.39 31.88 19.86
C VAL A 382 -17.81 31.88 18.45
N LEU A 383 -16.49 31.76 18.29
CA LEU A 383 -15.84 31.74 16.98
C LEU A 383 -15.73 30.30 16.51
N ALA A 384 -16.43 29.93 15.44
CA ALA A 384 -16.36 28.57 14.90
C ALA A 384 -14.94 28.24 14.40
N SER A 385 -14.48 27.03 14.71
CA SER A 385 -13.22 26.44 14.27
C SER A 385 -13.45 24.96 13.96
N ASN A 386 -14.49 24.68 13.17
CA ASN A 386 -14.83 23.31 12.78
C ASN A 386 -13.77 22.74 11.83
N GLY A 387 -13.70 21.41 11.76
CA GLY A 387 -12.90 20.73 10.75
C GLY A 387 -13.50 20.86 9.35
N ARG A 388 -12.88 20.17 8.40
CA ARG A 388 -13.34 20.00 7.02
C ARG A 388 -14.08 18.70 6.89
N ALA A 389 -15.07 18.66 6.01
CA ALA A 389 -15.78 17.43 5.72
C ALA A 389 -15.03 16.62 4.66
N GLY A 390 -15.11 15.30 4.74
CA GLY A 390 -14.46 14.40 3.79
C GLY A 390 -15.20 14.38 2.46
N THR A 391 -14.49 14.25 1.35
CA THR A 391 -15.09 14.14 0.01
C THR A 391 -15.75 12.78 -0.20
N SER A 392 -16.78 12.71 -1.03
CA SER A 392 -17.36 11.42 -1.45
C SER A 392 -16.46 10.74 -2.49
N GLY A 393 -16.49 9.41 -2.54
CA GLY A 393 -15.62 8.60 -3.39
C GLY A 393 -16.01 8.65 -4.87
N ALA A 394 -15.03 8.63 -5.76
CA ALA A 394 -15.27 8.50 -7.20
C ALA A 394 -15.75 7.08 -7.55
N GLY A 395 -16.53 6.95 -8.63
CA GLY A 395 -16.87 5.66 -9.21
C GLY A 395 -15.66 4.99 -9.86
N GLY A 396 -15.61 3.66 -9.82
CA GLY A 396 -14.55 2.88 -10.45
C GLY A 396 -14.68 2.88 -11.98
N ALA A 397 -13.55 2.74 -12.69
CA ALA A 397 -13.59 2.59 -14.14
C ALA A 397 -14.16 1.22 -14.54
N GLY A 398 -14.83 1.13 -15.69
CA GLY A 398 -15.20 -0.13 -16.31
C GLY A 398 -13.98 -0.87 -16.86
N GLY A 399 -14.01 -2.21 -16.82
CA GLY A 399 -12.97 -3.06 -17.38
C GLY A 399 -12.98 -3.07 -18.89
N GLN A 400 -11.85 -3.34 -19.52
CA GLN A 400 -11.76 -3.43 -20.98
C GLN A 400 -12.45 -4.69 -21.50
N GLY A 401 -13.00 -4.64 -22.71
CA GLY A 401 -13.46 -5.82 -23.43
C GLY A 401 -12.30 -6.69 -23.90
N GLY A 402 -12.50 -8.00 -23.91
CA GLY A 402 -11.50 -8.96 -24.36
C GLY A 402 -11.30 -8.92 -25.87
N VAL A 403 -10.13 -9.33 -26.33
CA VAL A 403 -9.82 -9.41 -27.77
C VAL A 403 -10.47 -10.65 -28.38
N GLY A 404 -11.02 -10.54 -29.59
CA GLY A 404 -11.52 -11.67 -30.36
C GLY A 404 -10.39 -12.57 -30.89
N GLY A 405 -10.64 -13.87 -31.03
CA GLY A 405 -9.65 -14.81 -31.55
C GLY A 405 -9.47 -14.72 -33.07
N GLU A 406 -8.32 -15.16 -33.58
CA GLU A 406 -8.05 -15.21 -35.03
C GLU A 406 -8.72 -16.43 -35.68
N GLY A 407 -9.39 -16.25 -36.82
CA GLY A 407 -9.99 -17.35 -37.57
C GLY A 407 -8.95 -18.34 -38.09
N GLY A 408 -9.28 -19.63 -38.11
CA GLY A 408 -8.36 -20.67 -38.55
C GLY A 408 -8.08 -20.63 -40.06
N ASP A 409 -6.84 -20.87 -40.47
CA ASP A 409 -6.47 -20.95 -41.88
C ASP A 409 -6.91 -22.27 -42.52
N THR A 410 -7.07 -22.29 -43.84
CA THR A 410 -7.19 -23.54 -44.60
C THR A 410 -6.31 -23.57 -45.84
N THR A 411 -5.71 -24.73 -46.12
CA THR A 411 -5.02 -24.99 -47.38
C THR A 411 -5.87 -25.78 -48.39
N ASP A 412 -7.10 -26.14 -48.03
CA ASP A 412 -8.02 -26.82 -48.94
C ASP A 412 -8.43 -25.87 -50.07
N VAL A 413 -8.46 -26.39 -51.30
CA VAL A 413 -8.73 -25.59 -52.48
C VAL A 413 -10.17 -25.10 -52.56
N ASP A 414 -11.09 -25.87 -51.98
CA ASP A 414 -12.51 -25.55 -51.88
C ASP A 414 -12.88 -25.02 -50.48
N GLY A 415 -11.92 -24.95 -49.56
CA GLY A 415 -12.14 -24.56 -48.17
C GLY A 415 -12.20 -23.05 -47.95
N ARG A 416 -13.01 -22.64 -46.97
CA ARG A 416 -13.10 -21.26 -46.48
C ARG A 416 -12.23 -21.05 -45.24
N GLY A 417 -11.58 -19.88 -45.13
CA GLY A 417 -10.96 -19.47 -43.87
C GLY A 417 -11.99 -19.35 -42.75
N GLY A 418 -11.57 -19.63 -41.52
CA GLY A 418 -12.41 -19.50 -40.33
C GLY A 418 -12.78 -18.04 -40.06
N ALA A 419 -13.95 -17.80 -39.47
CA ALA A 419 -14.30 -16.44 -39.04
C ALA A 419 -13.44 -16.02 -37.85
N GLY A 420 -13.02 -14.74 -37.83
CA GLY A 420 -12.46 -14.10 -36.65
C GLY A 420 -13.53 -13.90 -35.58
N GLY A 421 -13.12 -13.89 -34.32
CA GLY A 421 -14.00 -13.64 -33.18
C GLY A 421 -14.25 -12.15 -32.99
N ASP A 422 -15.42 -11.80 -32.48
CA ASP A 422 -15.77 -10.43 -32.17
C ASP A 422 -14.99 -9.93 -30.93
N GLY A 423 -14.73 -8.63 -30.89
CA GLY A 423 -14.22 -7.97 -29.70
C GLY A 423 -15.27 -7.90 -28.59
N GLY A 424 -14.85 -8.08 -27.34
CA GLY A 424 -15.74 -7.97 -26.19
C GLY A 424 -16.15 -6.51 -25.94
N ARG A 425 -17.35 -6.28 -25.38
CA ARG A 425 -17.78 -4.94 -24.97
C ARG A 425 -17.01 -4.46 -23.73
N GLY A 426 -16.66 -3.17 -23.67
CA GLY A 426 -16.12 -2.54 -22.47
C GLY A 426 -17.16 -2.42 -21.35
N GLY A 427 -16.73 -2.60 -20.10
CA GLY A 427 -17.60 -2.47 -18.92
C GLY A 427 -18.01 -1.02 -18.66
N ARG A 428 -19.14 -0.79 -18.00
CA ARG A 428 -19.58 0.58 -17.70
C ARG A 428 -18.79 1.16 -16.53
N GLY A 429 -18.60 2.47 -16.51
CA GLY A 429 -18.08 3.18 -15.35
C GLY A 429 -19.05 3.12 -14.17
N GLY A 430 -18.52 3.00 -12.96
CA GLY A 430 -19.30 3.04 -11.73
C GLY A 430 -19.79 4.46 -11.41
N PRO A 431 -20.94 4.63 -10.75
CA PRO A 431 -21.40 5.95 -10.35
C PRO A 431 -20.57 6.52 -9.20
N GLY A 432 -20.42 7.84 -9.17
CA GLY A 432 -19.78 8.56 -8.06
C GLY A 432 -20.64 8.60 -6.80
N GLY A 433 -20.00 8.73 -5.65
CA GLY A 433 -20.67 8.87 -4.36
C GLY A 433 -21.42 10.20 -4.23
N ALA A 434 -22.60 10.21 -3.60
CA ALA A 434 -23.40 11.43 -3.44
C ALA A 434 -22.73 12.46 -2.52
N ALA A 435 -22.98 13.74 -2.76
CA ALA A 435 -22.56 14.84 -1.91
C ALA A 435 -23.24 14.77 -0.54
N THR A 436 -22.58 15.32 0.47
CA THR A 436 -23.19 15.57 1.78
C THR A 436 -23.61 17.04 1.88
N ALA A 437 -24.16 17.46 3.02
CA ALA A 437 -24.49 18.86 3.26
C ALA A 437 -23.25 19.79 3.31
N ILE A 438 -22.03 19.23 3.31
CA ILE A 438 -20.79 19.99 3.48
C ILE A 438 -19.63 19.49 2.61
N SER A 439 -19.81 18.39 1.86
CA SER A 439 -18.81 17.81 0.94
C SER A 439 -19.33 17.62 -0.47
N ALA A 440 -18.47 17.83 -1.46
CA ALA A 440 -18.77 17.59 -2.87
C ALA A 440 -18.99 16.10 -3.18
N ALA A 441 -19.82 15.84 -4.21
CA ALA A 441 -20.04 14.50 -4.73
C ALA A 441 -18.80 13.97 -5.46
N GLY A 442 -18.68 12.65 -5.55
CA GLY A 442 -17.66 12.00 -6.36
C GLY A 442 -18.00 12.02 -7.85
N ALA A 443 -16.98 12.05 -8.70
CA ALA A 443 -17.14 11.87 -10.14
C ALA A 443 -17.52 10.43 -10.48
N GLY A 444 -18.23 10.23 -11.59
CA GLY A 444 -18.46 8.91 -12.16
C GLY A 444 -17.20 8.35 -12.82
N GLY A 445 -17.06 7.03 -12.82
CA GLY A 445 -15.93 6.34 -13.44
C GLY A 445 -16.01 6.35 -14.97
N ALA A 446 -14.87 6.23 -15.63
CA ALA A 446 -14.85 6.07 -17.09
C ALA A 446 -15.37 4.68 -17.52
N GLY A 447 -15.99 4.60 -18.68
CA GLY A 447 -16.31 3.34 -19.33
C GLY A 447 -15.05 2.65 -19.88
N GLY A 448 -15.07 1.32 -19.89
CA GLY A 448 -13.99 0.49 -20.40
C GLY A 448 -13.91 0.52 -21.92
N GLN A 449 -12.72 0.29 -22.47
CA GLN A 449 -12.52 0.20 -23.91
C GLN A 449 -13.17 -1.05 -24.49
N GLY A 450 -13.71 -0.98 -25.70
CA GLY A 450 -14.12 -2.14 -26.47
C GLY A 450 -12.91 -2.98 -26.90
N GLY A 451 -13.06 -4.29 -26.90
CA GLY A 451 -12.02 -5.22 -27.33
C GLY A 451 -11.83 -5.18 -28.85
N THR A 452 -10.60 -5.38 -29.31
CA THR A 452 -10.33 -5.50 -30.74
C THR A 452 -10.85 -6.85 -31.26
N ALA A 453 -11.38 -6.87 -32.47
CA ALA A 453 -11.80 -8.11 -33.10
C ALA A 453 -10.61 -8.91 -33.64
N GLY A 454 -10.80 -10.21 -33.83
CA GLY A 454 -9.84 -11.06 -34.52
C GLY A 454 -10.01 -11.03 -36.03
N GLY A 455 -8.91 -11.25 -36.74
CA GLY A 455 -8.91 -11.37 -38.19
C GLY A 455 -9.56 -12.67 -38.69
N GLY A 456 -10.03 -12.63 -39.92
CA GLY A 456 -10.52 -13.80 -40.62
C GLY A 456 -9.38 -14.69 -41.13
N GLY A 457 -9.57 -16.00 -41.07
CA GLY A 457 -8.60 -16.98 -41.53
C GLY A 457 -8.33 -16.89 -43.04
N THR A 458 -7.13 -17.27 -43.45
CA THR A 458 -6.65 -17.16 -44.83
C THR A 458 -6.76 -18.47 -45.60
N THR A 459 -6.81 -18.37 -46.93
CA THR A 459 -6.77 -19.50 -47.86
C THR A 459 -6.01 -19.16 -49.13
N ARG A 460 -5.40 -20.17 -49.77
CA ARG A 460 -4.62 -19.99 -51.01
C ARG A 460 -5.47 -19.92 -52.28
N SER A 461 -6.64 -20.54 -52.29
CA SER A 461 -7.49 -20.60 -53.49
C SER A 461 -9.00 -20.49 -53.24
N GLY A 462 -9.44 -20.49 -51.98
CA GLY A 462 -10.84 -20.36 -51.59
C GLY A 462 -11.25 -18.95 -51.16
N LEU A 463 -12.37 -18.86 -50.43
CA LEU A 463 -12.88 -17.62 -49.84
C LEU A 463 -12.22 -17.37 -48.47
N GLY A 464 -11.72 -16.15 -48.26
CA GLY A 464 -11.19 -15.74 -46.96
C GLY A 464 -12.24 -15.80 -45.85
N GLY A 465 -11.82 -15.99 -44.61
CA GLY A 465 -12.69 -15.95 -43.44
C GLY A 465 -13.20 -14.54 -43.17
N ALA A 466 -14.43 -14.43 -42.68
CA ALA A 466 -14.97 -13.13 -42.26
C ALA A 466 -14.17 -12.60 -41.07
N ALA A 467 -13.91 -11.30 -41.05
CA ALA A 467 -13.37 -10.62 -39.89
C ALA A 467 -14.39 -10.54 -38.76
N GLY A 468 -13.92 -10.51 -37.52
CA GLY A 468 -14.75 -10.16 -36.36
C GLY A 468 -15.06 -8.67 -36.30
N LEU A 469 -16.09 -8.31 -35.56
CA LEU A 469 -16.50 -6.92 -35.30
C LEU A 469 -15.80 -6.37 -34.05
N GLY A 470 -15.42 -5.10 -34.08
CA GLY A 470 -14.87 -4.43 -32.91
C GLY A 470 -15.89 -4.36 -31.77
N GLY A 471 -15.44 -4.52 -30.53
CA GLY A 471 -16.32 -4.46 -29.37
C GLY A 471 -16.80 -3.03 -29.09
N GLU A 472 -18.03 -2.87 -28.59
CA GLU A 472 -18.53 -1.56 -28.16
C GLU A 472 -17.73 -1.03 -26.94
N GLY A 473 -17.53 0.29 -26.88
CA GLY A 473 -17.06 0.96 -25.68
C GLY A 473 -18.07 0.87 -24.53
N GLY A 474 -17.59 0.89 -23.30
CA GLY A 474 -18.42 0.97 -22.11
C GLY A 474 -18.94 2.38 -21.88
N ASP A 475 -20.16 2.51 -21.35
CA ASP A 475 -20.70 3.82 -20.99
C ASP A 475 -19.98 4.38 -19.76
N GLY A 476 -19.87 5.70 -19.67
CA GLY A 476 -19.41 6.37 -18.46
C GLY A 476 -20.34 6.13 -17.26
N GLY A 477 -19.81 6.31 -16.06
CA GLY A 477 -20.57 6.28 -14.82
C GLY A 477 -21.20 7.63 -14.51
N ALA A 478 -22.42 7.66 -13.97
CA ALA A 478 -23.04 8.92 -13.56
C ALA A 478 -22.27 9.59 -12.42
N GLY A 479 -22.18 10.92 -12.46
CA GLY A 479 -21.67 11.69 -11.33
C GLY A 479 -22.53 11.52 -10.08
N GLY A 480 -21.93 11.68 -8.91
CA GLY A 480 -22.64 11.63 -7.63
C GLY A 480 -23.66 12.76 -7.50
N ALA A 481 -24.83 12.50 -6.93
CA ALA A 481 -25.85 13.53 -6.72
C ALA A 481 -25.32 14.67 -5.83
N GLY A 482 -25.62 15.93 -6.18
CA GLY A 482 -25.28 17.10 -5.38
C GLY A 482 -26.18 17.28 -4.16
N SER A 483 -25.92 18.31 -3.37
CA SER A 483 -26.74 18.71 -2.23
C SER A 483 -27.17 20.17 -2.32
N ALA A 484 -27.94 20.66 -1.35
CA ALA A 484 -28.36 22.07 -1.32
C ALA A 484 -27.20 23.06 -1.20
N THR A 485 -26.01 22.58 -0.85
CA THR A 485 -24.82 23.39 -0.53
C THR A 485 -23.58 22.94 -1.30
N GLN A 486 -23.62 21.78 -1.97
CA GLN A 486 -22.48 21.19 -2.66
C GLN A 486 -22.87 20.75 -4.07
N VAL A 487 -22.01 21.05 -5.04
CA VAL A 487 -22.24 20.69 -6.45
C VAL A 487 -22.30 19.19 -6.64
N SER A 488 -23.05 18.75 -7.64
CA SER A 488 -23.02 17.35 -8.07
C SER A 488 -21.68 16.99 -8.72
N GLY A 489 -21.38 15.70 -8.75
CA GLY A 489 -20.16 15.19 -9.36
C GLY A 489 -20.24 15.17 -10.87
N ASP A 490 -19.07 15.17 -11.50
CA ASP A 490 -18.95 15.08 -12.96
C ASP A 490 -19.32 13.69 -13.46
N GLY A 491 -19.87 13.62 -14.67
CA GLY A 491 -20.13 12.37 -15.37
C GLY A 491 -18.84 11.76 -15.91
N GLY A 492 -18.74 10.43 -15.86
CA GLY A 492 -17.64 9.69 -16.44
C GLY A 492 -17.67 9.70 -17.97
N THR A 493 -16.50 9.63 -18.59
CA THR A 493 -16.38 9.52 -20.05
C THR A 493 -16.73 8.11 -20.51
N GLY A 494 -17.31 7.97 -21.72
CA GLY A 494 -17.45 6.67 -22.37
C GLY A 494 -16.10 6.12 -22.83
N GLY A 495 -15.98 4.79 -22.88
CA GLY A 495 -14.82 4.11 -23.46
C GLY A 495 -14.87 4.16 -24.99
N ALA A 496 -13.72 4.10 -25.66
CA ALA A 496 -13.70 4.01 -27.11
C ALA A 496 -14.11 2.60 -27.58
N GLY A 497 -14.60 2.54 -28.81
CA GLY A 497 -14.90 1.28 -29.48
C GLY A 497 -13.63 0.53 -29.90
N GLY A 498 -13.75 -0.79 -29.99
CA GLY A 498 -12.69 -1.68 -30.44
C GLY A 498 -12.50 -1.63 -31.94
N VAL A 499 -11.28 -1.95 -32.40
CA VAL A 499 -10.96 -2.01 -33.83
C VAL A 499 -11.55 -3.27 -34.46
N GLY A 500 -12.11 -3.15 -35.66
CA GLY A 500 -12.61 -4.27 -36.44
C GLY A 500 -11.51 -5.19 -36.99
N GLY A 501 -11.83 -6.47 -37.18
CA GLY A 501 -10.85 -7.46 -37.63
C GLY A 501 -10.43 -7.29 -39.08
N ILE A 502 -9.24 -7.78 -39.44
CA ILE A 502 -8.80 -7.81 -40.84
C ILE A 502 -9.49 -8.98 -41.57
N GLY A 503 -10.04 -8.73 -42.75
CA GLY A 503 -10.69 -9.76 -43.57
C GLY A 503 -9.68 -10.82 -44.04
N GLY A 504 -10.10 -12.08 -44.07
CA GLY A 504 -9.24 -13.18 -44.49
C GLY A 504 -8.80 -13.07 -45.95
N ALA A 505 -7.53 -13.38 -46.22
CA ALA A 505 -6.98 -13.41 -47.57
C ALA A 505 -7.44 -14.66 -48.35
N GLY A 506 -7.73 -14.50 -49.66
CA GLY A 506 -8.17 -15.59 -50.55
C GLY A 506 -8.15 -15.19 -52.03
N THR A 507 -8.63 -16.07 -52.93
CA THR A 507 -8.90 -15.65 -54.33
C THR A 507 -10.07 -14.68 -54.41
N THR A 508 -10.99 -14.83 -53.45
CA THR A 508 -11.98 -13.85 -53.03
C THR A 508 -11.73 -13.56 -51.54
N GLY A 509 -11.03 -12.45 -51.25
CA GLY A 509 -10.83 -11.98 -49.87
C GLY A 509 -12.16 -11.65 -49.20
N ALA A 510 -12.19 -11.71 -47.87
CA ALA A 510 -13.34 -11.25 -47.10
C ALA A 510 -13.22 -9.76 -46.76
N ASP A 511 -14.37 -9.12 -46.53
CA ASP A 511 -14.40 -7.74 -46.06
C ASP A 511 -13.83 -7.63 -44.64
N GLY A 512 -13.28 -6.46 -44.33
CA GLY A 512 -12.85 -6.14 -42.97
C GLY A 512 -14.04 -5.96 -42.03
N GLY A 513 -13.82 -6.20 -40.75
CA GLY A 513 -14.83 -6.05 -39.72
C GLY A 513 -15.10 -4.58 -39.44
N THR A 514 -16.33 -4.23 -39.10
CA THR A 514 -16.62 -2.86 -38.65
C THR A 514 -15.96 -2.60 -37.30
N GLY A 515 -15.52 -1.37 -37.07
CA GLY A 515 -15.15 -0.91 -35.74
C GLY A 515 -16.35 -0.95 -34.79
N GLY A 516 -16.08 -1.06 -33.50
CA GLY A 516 -17.12 -0.95 -32.48
C GLY A 516 -17.48 0.50 -32.22
N ASP A 517 -18.71 0.76 -31.81
CA ASP A 517 -19.14 2.11 -31.42
C ASP A 517 -18.47 2.54 -30.11
N GLY A 518 -18.20 3.83 -29.96
CA GLY A 518 -17.79 4.43 -28.71
C GLY A 518 -18.91 4.42 -27.68
N GLY A 519 -18.57 4.19 -26.41
CA GLY A 519 -19.53 4.25 -25.31
C GLY A 519 -20.04 5.66 -25.05
N ASP A 520 -21.28 5.78 -24.56
CA ASP A 520 -21.85 7.08 -24.23
C ASP A 520 -21.18 7.66 -22.97
N GLY A 521 -20.91 8.96 -22.98
CA GLY A 521 -20.54 9.70 -21.77
C GLY A 521 -21.74 9.81 -20.84
N ALA A 522 -21.50 9.78 -19.53
CA ALA A 522 -22.58 9.88 -18.56
C ALA A 522 -22.95 11.32 -18.22
N GLY A 523 -24.19 11.53 -17.81
CA GLY A 523 -24.61 12.80 -17.22
C GLY A 523 -23.88 13.07 -15.90
N ALA A 524 -23.71 14.35 -15.60
CA ALA A 524 -23.37 14.80 -14.26
C ALA A 524 -24.42 14.33 -13.25
N GLY A 525 -24.05 14.32 -11.97
CA GLY A 525 -24.99 13.95 -10.93
C GLY A 525 -26.17 14.92 -10.83
N ALA A 526 -27.27 14.45 -10.24
CA ALA A 526 -28.46 15.27 -10.05
C ALA A 526 -28.18 16.54 -9.23
N ASP A 527 -28.73 17.69 -9.63
CA ASP A 527 -28.59 18.96 -8.88
C ASP A 527 -29.28 18.86 -7.52
N GLY A 528 -28.53 19.12 -6.46
CA GLY A 528 -29.09 19.26 -5.11
C GLY A 528 -29.51 20.69 -4.76
N GLY A 529 -29.21 21.67 -5.61
CA GLY A 529 -29.52 23.10 -5.43
C GLY A 529 -28.30 24.02 -5.40
N ALA A 530 -27.08 23.48 -5.32
CA ALA A 530 -25.83 24.25 -5.32
C ALA A 530 -25.16 24.35 -6.70
N GLY A 531 -25.60 23.58 -7.69
CA GLY A 531 -25.02 23.52 -9.02
C GLY A 531 -24.74 22.09 -9.47
N VAL A 532 -24.48 21.96 -10.77
CA VAL A 532 -24.30 20.68 -11.46
C VAL A 532 -22.86 20.57 -11.93
N GLY A 533 -22.27 19.38 -11.79
CA GLY A 533 -20.98 19.04 -12.41
C GLY A 533 -21.03 19.00 -13.94
N ASP A 534 -19.89 18.73 -14.55
CA ASP A 534 -19.77 18.63 -16.01
C ASP A 534 -20.22 17.25 -16.51
N PRO A 535 -20.89 17.16 -17.68
CA PRO A 535 -21.20 15.87 -18.29
C PRO A 535 -19.92 15.21 -18.84
N GLY A 536 -19.89 13.89 -18.82
CA GLY A 536 -18.83 13.11 -19.44
C GLY A 536 -18.90 13.15 -20.96
N TYR A 537 -17.75 13.09 -21.61
CA TYR A 537 -17.65 12.98 -23.07
C TYR A 537 -17.90 11.54 -23.53
N GLY A 538 -18.49 11.38 -24.72
CA GLY A 538 -18.58 10.08 -25.38
C GLY A 538 -17.21 9.58 -25.83
N GLY A 539 -17.06 8.26 -25.88
CA GLY A 539 -15.86 7.62 -26.40
C GLY A 539 -15.79 7.71 -27.93
N ALA A 540 -14.58 7.63 -28.48
CA ALA A 540 -14.42 7.58 -29.94
C ALA A 540 -14.88 6.24 -30.51
N GLY A 541 -15.40 6.25 -31.74
CA GLY A 541 -15.64 5.02 -32.49
C GLY A 541 -14.33 4.27 -32.80
N GLY A 542 -14.39 2.96 -32.85
CA GLY A 542 -13.28 2.10 -33.25
C GLY A 542 -13.05 2.15 -34.75
N ALA A 543 -11.80 1.99 -35.20
CA ALA A 543 -11.50 1.95 -36.62
C ALA A 543 -12.03 0.64 -37.26
N GLY A 544 -12.48 0.74 -38.51
CA GLY A 544 -12.79 -0.42 -39.34
C GLY A 544 -11.53 -1.23 -39.69
N GLY A 545 -11.69 -2.54 -39.80
CA GLY A 545 -10.62 -3.45 -40.20
C GLY A 545 -10.37 -3.43 -41.71
N ALA A 546 -9.15 -3.74 -42.15
CA ALA A 546 -8.84 -3.79 -43.58
C ALA A 546 -9.47 -5.02 -44.25
N GLY A 547 -9.86 -4.90 -45.52
CA GLY A 547 -10.30 -6.04 -46.34
C GLY A 547 -9.15 -7.01 -46.68
N GLY A 548 -9.47 -8.29 -46.85
CA GLY A 548 -8.50 -9.32 -47.25
C GLY A 548 -8.08 -9.20 -48.71
N THR A 549 -6.91 -9.72 -49.09
CA THR A 549 -6.42 -9.60 -50.48
C THR A 549 -7.41 -10.20 -51.50
N GLY A 550 -7.85 -9.43 -52.50
CA GLY A 550 -8.86 -9.85 -53.49
C GLY A 550 -9.90 -8.77 -53.77
N SER A 551 -11.12 -9.14 -54.18
CA SER A 551 -12.26 -8.21 -54.28
C SER A 551 -12.97 -8.10 -52.92
N SER A 552 -12.44 -7.28 -52.03
CA SER A 552 -12.97 -7.00 -50.69
C SER A 552 -13.02 -5.49 -50.42
N THR A 553 -13.74 -5.09 -49.37
CA THR A 553 -13.72 -3.72 -48.85
C THR A 553 -13.22 -3.68 -47.41
N ASP A 554 -12.65 -2.55 -47.02
CA ASP A 554 -12.40 -2.24 -45.61
C ASP A 554 -13.73 -2.11 -44.88
N GLY A 555 -13.73 -2.45 -43.59
CA GLY A 555 -14.88 -2.25 -42.71
C GLY A 555 -15.11 -0.77 -42.42
N ASP A 556 -16.35 -0.43 -42.08
CA ASP A 556 -16.70 0.92 -41.64
C ASP A 556 -16.13 1.19 -40.23
N ASP A 557 -15.74 2.44 -39.97
CA ASP A 557 -15.44 2.92 -38.61
C ASP A 557 -16.73 2.91 -37.77
N GLY A 558 -16.60 2.65 -36.47
CA GLY A 558 -17.70 2.76 -35.51
C GLY A 558 -18.10 4.22 -35.28
N ASP A 559 -19.32 4.42 -34.79
CA ASP A 559 -19.80 5.76 -34.44
C ASP A 559 -19.20 6.23 -33.11
N ASP A 560 -18.94 7.54 -33.00
CA ASP A 560 -18.58 8.17 -31.72
C ASP A 560 -19.77 8.11 -30.74
N GLY A 561 -19.46 7.81 -29.48
CA GLY A 561 -20.41 7.85 -28.38
C GLY A 561 -20.96 9.26 -28.15
N ARG A 562 -22.18 9.35 -27.63
CA ARG A 562 -22.80 10.64 -27.31
C ARG A 562 -22.22 11.21 -26.03
N ASN A 563 -22.06 12.53 -25.98
CA ASN A 563 -21.77 13.22 -24.73
C ASN A 563 -22.96 13.10 -23.76
N GLY A 564 -22.65 13.05 -22.47
CA GLY A 564 -23.63 13.00 -21.39
C GLY A 564 -24.54 14.23 -21.40
N SER A 565 -25.76 14.05 -20.87
CA SER A 565 -26.69 15.16 -20.73
C SER A 565 -26.20 16.13 -19.66
N ALA A 566 -26.13 17.42 -20.01
CA ALA A 566 -25.92 18.47 -19.03
C ALA A 566 -27.10 18.47 -18.05
N GLY A 567 -26.84 18.33 -16.75
CA GLY A 567 -27.90 18.41 -15.75
C GLY A 567 -28.55 19.79 -15.77
N THR A 568 -29.85 19.85 -15.50
CA THR A 568 -30.62 21.09 -15.49
C THR A 568 -30.31 21.90 -14.23
N GLY A 569 -29.25 22.72 -14.27
CA GLY A 569 -28.87 23.59 -13.16
C GLY A 569 -29.69 24.87 -13.09
N ASN A 570 -30.10 25.29 -11.89
CA ASN A 570 -30.48 26.67 -11.61
C ASN A 570 -29.22 27.46 -11.24
N ALA A 571 -28.93 28.55 -11.96
CA ALA A 571 -27.78 29.40 -11.70
C ALA A 571 -27.90 30.12 -10.33
N ALA A 572 -27.03 29.81 -9.37
CA ALA A 572 -26.93 30.55 -8.11
C ALA A 572 -25.74 31.52 -8.12
N THR A 573 -26.04 32.80 -7.92
CA THR A 573 -25.08 33.91 -7.76
C THR A 573 -24.30 33.80 -6.44
N VAL A 574 -22.97 33.61 -6.52
CA VAL A 574 -22.07 33.66 -5.35
C VAL A 574 -21.73 35.12 -5.01
N GLN A 575 -22.18 35.59 -3.86
CA GLN A 575 -21.85 36.91 -3.33
C GLN A 575 -20.65 36.78 -2.37
N ARG A 576 -19.43 37.13 -2.83
CA ARG A 576 -18.23 37.20 -1.96
C ARG A 576 -18.25 38.50 -1.14
N ALA A 577 -18.22 38.38 0.18
CA ALA A 577 -17.91 39.49 1.09
C ALA A 577 -16.38 39.69 1.18
N THR A 578 -15.94 40.95 1.19
CA THR A 578 -14.55 41.36 1.47
C THR A 578 -14.46 41.97 2.86
N THR A 579 -13.42 41.62 3.63
CA THR A 579 -13.13 42.18 4.97
C THR A 579 -11.85 43.04 4.94
N PRO A 580 -11.76 44.18 5.66
CA PRO A 580 -10.60 45.08 5.65
C PRO A 580 -9.64 44.90 6.85
N GLY A 581 -8.32 45.06 6.68
CA GLY A 581 -7.36 44.88 7.80
C GLY A 581 -5.91 45.38 7.61
N GLY A 582 -5.67 46.62 7.16
CA GLY A 582 -4.32 47.18 6.93
C GLY A 582 -3.55 47.76 8.13
N LEU A 583 -4.14 47.78 9.33
CA LEU A 583 -3.46 48.25 10.58
C LEU A 583 -3.00 47.10 11.48
N PHE A 584 -3.35 45.87 11.13
CA PHE A 584 -3.00 44.67 11.87
C PHE A 584 -1.73 43.99 11.36
N ALA A 585 -1.16 44.38 10.22
CA ALA A 585 -0.07 43.66 9.55
C ALA A 585 1.16 43.38 10.44
N GLY A 586 1.71 44.34 11.19
CA GLY A 586 2.86 44.10 12.06
C GLY A 586 2.56 43.30 13.34
N LEU A 587 1.32 43.37 13.84
CA LEU A 587 0.84 42.49 14.91
C LEU A 587 0.55 41.09 14.34
N VAL A 588 0.09 41.02 13.10
CA VAL A 588 -0.16 39.79 12.35
C VAL A 588 1.15 39.11 12.00
N ASP A 589 2.23 39.80 11.64
CA ASP A 589 3.53 39.17 11.36
C ASP A 589 4.13 38.55 12.63
N GLN A 590 3.92 39.21 13.78
CA GLN A 590 4.37 38.71 15.08
C GLN A 590 3.45 37.60 15.62
N LEU A 591 2.14 37.69 15.40
CA LEU A 591 1.19 36.60 15.65
C LEU A 591 1.37 35.45 14.65
N ASN A 592 1.84 35.70 13.43
CA ASN A 592 2.15 34.69 12.42
C ASN A 592 3.42 33.97 12.80
N TYR A 593 4.47 34.66 13.26
CA TYR A 593 5.62 33.99 13.85
C TYR A 593 5.22 33.21 15.12
N ILE A 594 4.45 33.80 16.04
CA ILE A 594 4.11 33.14 17.31
C ILE A 594 3.17 31.95 17.09
N LEU A 595 2.11 32.10 16.28
CA LEU A 595 1.00 31.16 16.19
C LEU A 595 0.93 30.39 14.86
N PHE A 596 1.64 30.79 13.80
CA PHE A 596 1.48 30.20 12.45
C PHE A 596 2.80 30.09 11.65
N ASN A 597 3.96 30.02 12.32
CA ASN A 597 5.25 29.99 11.63
C ASN A 597 5.33 28.78 10.69
N ARG A 598 6.04 28.93 9.57
CA ARG A 598 6.37 27.81 8.67
C ARG A 598 7.87 27.84 8.33
N PRO A 599 8.44 26.72 7.85
CA PRO A 599 9.84 26.66 7.47
C PRO A 599 10.18 27.61 6.29
N PRO A 600 11.42 28.13 6.22
CA PRO A 600 11.89 28.97 5.11
C PRO A 600 12.03 28.23 3.77
N THR A 601 12.03 28.98 2.67
CA THR A 601 12.26 28.52 1.27
C THR A 601 13.70 28.77 0.82
N VAL A 602 14.23 28.01 -0.13
CA VAL A 602 15.66 28.01 -0.52
C VAL A 602 15.81 27.97 -2.06
N ASP A 603 16.85 28.62 -2.61
CA ASP A 603 17.15 28.66 -4.06
C ASP A 603 18.68 28.58 -4.30
N ALA A 604 19.27 27.40 -4.08
CA ALA A 604 20.72 27.23 -4.02
C ALA A 604 21.44 27.35 -5.39
N THR A 605 22.68 27.84 -5.37
CA THR A 605 23.57 28.00 -6.53
C THR A 605 24.98 27.46 -6.22
N GLN A 606 25.70 26.89 -7.21
CA GLN A 606 27.04 26.33 -6.99
C GLN A 606 27.99 26.41 -8.19
N SER A 607 29.30 26.30 -7.93
CA SER A 607 30.38 26.31 -8.91
C SER A 607 30.71 24.88 -9.42
N PRO A 608 31.36 24.75 -10.60
CA PRO A 608 31.81 23.44 -11.08
C PRO A 608 33.05 22.93 -10.33
N ALA A 609 33.15 21.60 -10.16
CA ALA A 609 34.31 20.90 -9.57
C ALA A 609 35.55 20.95 -10.48
N THR A 610 36.45 21.90 -10.23
CA THR A 610 37.62 22.19 -11.09
C THR A 610 38.94 22.06 -10.32
N GLY A 611 40.07 21.85 -11.04
CA GLY A 611 41.38 21.58 -10.43
C GLY A 611 41.66 20.09 -10.10
N PRO A 612 42.85 19.77 -9.57
CA PRO A 612 43.25 18.41 -9.21
C PRO A 612 42.48 17.84 -8.01
N ASP A 613 42.04 18.70 -7.09
CA ASP A 613 41.34 18.32 -5.85
C ASP A 613 39.81 18.45 -5.94
N LYS A 614 39.30 18.98 -7.07
CA LYS A 614 37.86 19.01 -7.43
C LYS A 614 36.92 19.65 -6.40
N GLU A 615 37.36 20.73 -5.74
CA GLU A 615 36.53 21.51 -4.80
C GLU A 615 35.33 22.22 -5.48
N ILE A 616 34.26 22.42 -4.71
CA ILE A 616 32.99 23.06 -5.14
C ILE A 616 32.60 24.15 -4.14
N SER A 617 32.27 25.37 -4.59
CA SER A 617 31.72 26.44 -3.74
C SER A 617 30.27 26.79 -4.12
N GLY A 618 29.42 27.16 -3.17
CA GLY A 618 28.01 27.51 -3.44
C GLY A 618 27.39 28.51 -2.46
N ASP A 619 26.12 28.86 -2.71
CA ASP A 619 25.29 29.83 -1.97
C ASP A 619 23.82 29.37 -1.94
N LEU A 620 23.18 29.36 -0.77
CA LEU A 620 21.85 28.77 -0.53
C LEU A 620 20.66 29.71 -0.81
N ASN A 621 20.83 31.03 -0.82
CA ASN A 621 19.77 32.04 -1.11
C ASN A 621 18.40 31.83 -0.41
N GLY A 622 18.38 31.63 0.91
CA GLY A 622 17.12 31.38 1.65
C GLY A 622 16.17 32.60 1.80
N SER A 623 14.85 32.37 1.79
CA SER A 623 13.77 33.36 1.95
C SER A 623 12.71 32.93 2.98
N SER A 624 12.20 33.85 3.79
CA SER A 624 11.29 33.57 4.92
C SER A 624 9.82 33.95 4.65
N ASN A 625 8.88 33.22 5.26
CA ASN A 625 7.44 33.46 5.21
C ASN A 625 6.89 34.31 6.37
N ASN A 626 7.73 34.65 7.36
CA ASN A 626 7.33 35.33 8.60
C ASN A 626 7.86 36.78 8.70
N GLY A 627 8.51 37.28 7.65
CA GLY A 627 9.04 38.65 7.57
C GLY A 627 10.46 38.88 8.11
N PHE A 628 11.13 37.85 8.66
CA PHE A 628 12.50 37.95 9.20
C PHE A 628 13.54 37.19 8.34
N ALA A 629 14.76 37.74 8.17
CA ALA A 629 15.81 37.11 7.37
C ALA A 629 16.43 35.86 8.04
N PRO A 630 16.79 34.80 7.27
CA PRO A 630 17.25 33.52 7.82
C PRO A 630 18.72 33.48 8.27
N THR A 631 19.10 32.41 8.98
CA THR A 631 20.47 32.00 9.38
C THR A 631 20.73 30.53 9.02
N TYR A 632 21.99 30.10 8.87
CA TYR A 632 22.35 28.78 8.32
C TYR A 632 23.27 27.97 9.25
N SER A 633 23.08 26.64 9.30
CA SER A 633 23.97 25.73 10.03
C SER A 633 24.00 24.34 9.37
N LEU A 634 25.14 23.65 9.43
CA LEU A 634 25.29 22.32 8.83
C LEU A 634 24.47 21.25 9.59
N GLY A 635 23.73 20.42 8.86
CA GLY A 635 22.96 19.26 9.35
C GLY A 635 23.78 17.97 9.26
N GLU A 636 23.33 17.01 8.45
CA GLU A 636 24.09 15.80 8.14
C GLU A 636 25.24 16.14 7.16
N GLY A 637 26.44 15.76 7.54
CA GLY A 637 27.64 16.01 6.73
C GLY A 637 27.69 15.13 5.46
N PRO A 638 28.53 15.51 4.49
CA PRO A 638 28.76 14.67 3.32
C PRO A 638 29.36 13.31 3.67
N ARG A 639 29.01 12.26 2.92
CA ARG A 639 29.42 10.88 3.19
C ARG A 639 30.76 10.52 2.54
N TYR A 640 31.14 11.26 1.49
CA TYR A 640 32.32 10.99 0.66
C TYR A 640 33.23 12.23 0.52
N GLY A 641 33.20 13.17 1.49
CA GLY A 641 34.00 14.40 1.52
C GLY A 641 33.84 15.24 2.80
N THR A 642 34.14 16.55 2.76
CA THR A 642 34.00 17.53 3.88
C THR A 642 33.48 18.91 3.40
N VAL A 643 32.80 19.69 4.26
CA VAL A 643 32.19 21.01 3.94
C VAL A 643 32.56 22.09 4.98
N ASP A 644 32.76 23.33 4.50
CA ASP A 644 32.86 24.58 5.29
C ASP A 644 31.71 25.56 4.89
N LEU A 645 30.94 26.09 5.86
CA LEU A 645 29.69 26.87 5.65
C LEU A 645 29.67 28.19 6.46
N ASP A 646 29.36 29.31 5.81
CA ASP A 646 29.13 30.62 6.43
C ASP A 646 27.69 30.72 7.01
N PRO A 647 27.54 30.88 8.34
CA PRO A 647 26.24 30.82 9.01
C PRO A 647 25.35 32.05 8.80
N ASP A 648 25.89 33.18 8.36
CA ASP A 648 25.12 34.43 8.18
C ASP A 648 24.67 34.66 6.75
N THR A 649 25.45 34.17 5.78
CA THR A 649 25.20 34.41 4.35
C THR A 649 24.74 33.17 3.58
N GLY A 650 24.97 31.96 4.10
CA GLY A 650 24.57 30.71 3.44
C GLY A 650 25.55 30.23 2.35
N LYS A 651 26.77 30.78 2.31
CA LYS A 651 27.83 30.39 1.37
C LYS A 651 28.66 29.22 1.90
N TYR A 652 29.04 28.26 1.04
CA TYR A 652 29.80 27.08 1.45
C TYR A 652 30.91 26.67 0.46
N THR A 653 31.84 25.82 0.91
CA THR A 653 32.88 25.13 0.10
C THR A 653 33.00 23.65 0.48
N TYR A 654 33.04 22.74 -0.50
CA TYR A 654 33.13 21.27 -0.36
C TYR A 654 34.44 20.70 -0.93
N THR A 655 34.99 19.67 -0.26
CA THR A 655 36.21 18.92 -0.65
C THR A 655 35.98 17.39 -0.65
N PRO A 656 36.14 16.65 -1.77
CA PRO A 656 35.85 15.20 -1.90
C PRO A 656 36.96 14.24 -1.43
N ASP A 657 36.62 12.96 -1.19
CA ASP A 657 37.57 11.87 -0.90
C ASP A 657 38.36 11.44 -2.15
N SER A 658 39.69 11.50 -2.03
CA SER A 658 40.66 11.19 -3.09
C SER A 658 40.54 9.81 -3.76
N THR A 659 40.00 8.78 -3.09
CA THR A 659 39.92 7.41 -3.64
C THR A 659 38.80 7.22 -4.67
N LEU A 660 37.77 8.05 -4.60
CA LEU A 660 36.58 8.00 -5.46
C LEU A 660 36.67 9.02 -6.61
N ILE A 661 37.70 9.87 -6.61
CA ILE A 661 37.96 10.84 -7.68
C ILE A 661 38.22 10.14 -9.02
N GLN A 662 38.89 8.97 -9.03
CA GLN A 662 39.23 8.28 -10.27
C GLN A 662 38.00 7.76 -11.01
N SER A 663 37.01 7.17 -10.31
CA SER A 663 35.78 6.66 -10.92
C SER A 663 34.66 7.70 -10.99
N GLY A 664 34.74 8.73 -10.16
CA GLY A 664 33.74 9.80 -10.04
C GLY A 664 32.76 9.47 -8.92
N ILE A 665 32.18 10.52 -8.33
CA ILE A 665 31.24 10.39 -7.24
C ILE A 665 30.22 11.53 -7.20
N THR A 666 28.99 11.18 -6.84
CA THR A 666 27.97 12.13 -6.40
C THR A 666 27.84 11.99 -4.88
N ASP A 667 27.95 13.11 -4.17
CA ASP A 667 27.84 13.19 -2.71
C ASP A 667 26.79 14.25 -2.36
N SER A 668 26.38 14.33 -1.09
CA SER A 668 25.43 15.34 -0.64
C SER A 668 25.53 15.61 0.85
N PHE A 669 25.17 16.81 1.27
CA PHE A 669 25.04 17.18 2.69
C PHE A 669 23.77 17.99 2.92
N THR A 670 23.29 18.07 4.16
CA THR A 670 22.12 18.90 4.50
C THR A 670 22.53 20.17 5.24
N VAL A 671 21.79 21.25 4.99
CA VAL A 671 21.92 22.53 5.70
C VAL A 671 20.59 22.86 6.34
N VAL A 672 20.63 23.18 7.63
CA VAL A 672 19.48 23.67 8.40
C VAL A 672 19.42 25.20 8.25
N ILE A 673 18.34 25.70 7.65
CA ILE A 673 18.03 27.13 7.51
C ILE A 673 17.01 27.52 8.57
N ASN A 674 17.29 28.53 9.38
CA ASN A 674 16.45 28.98 10.48
C ASN A 674 15.91 30.40 10.26
N ASN A 675 14.58 30.57 10.29
CA ASN A 675 13.91 31.88 10.14
C ASN A 675 13.37 32.48 11.46
N GLY A 676 13.64 31.86 12.60
CA GLY A 676 13.22 32.32 13.93
C GLY A 676 14.31 33.06 14.72
N SER A 677 15.59 32.83 14.41
CA SER A 677 16.73 33.44 15.12
C SER A 677 16.66 34.97 15.23
N ARG A 678 16.23 35.64 14.15
CA ARG A 678 16.12 37.10 14.06
C ARG A 678 14.72 37.64 14.43
N ALA A 679 13.72 36.77 14.58
CA ALA A 679 12.36 37.11 15.02
C ALA A 679 12.22 37.28 16.55
N LYS A 680 13.23 36.83 17.29
CA LYS A 680 13.27 36.85 18.76
C LYS A 680 13.43 38.28 19.30
N LEU A 681 12.47 38.73 20.11
CA LEU A 681 12.57 39.99 20.85
C LEU A 681 13.58 39.89 22.01
N PRO A 682 14.26 40.98 22.39
CA PRO A 682 15.17 40.98 23.53
C PRO A 682 14.43 41.07 24.88
N GLY A 683 15.04 40.51 25.94
CA GLY A 683 14.59 40.68 27.33
C GLY A 683 13.28 39.93 27.67
N LEU A 684 12.50 40.47 28.61
CA LEU A 684 11.31 39.81 29.17
C LEU A 684 10.23 39.53 28.10
N LEU A 685 10.12 40.40 27.08
CA LEU A 685 9.17 40.25 25.98
C LEU A 685 9.54 39.07 25.06
N GLY A 686 10.83 38.84 24.82
CA GLY A 686 11.32 37.64 24.11
C GLY A 686 11.03 36.34 24.84
N GLY A 687 11.10 36.37 26.17
CA GLY A 687 10.74 35.22 27.00
C GLY A 687 9.25 34.86 26.88
N VAL A 688 8.36 35.86 26.88
CA VAL A 688 6.92 35.64 26.67
C VAL A 688 6.62 35.20 25.24
N GLN A 689 7.28 35.79 24.24
CA GLN A 689 7.13 35.41 22.83
C GLN A 689 7.58 33.96 22.56
N GLN A 690 8.74 33.56 23.05
CA GLN A 690 9.20 32.17 22.92
C GLN A 690 8.32 31.21 23.70
N TRP A 691 7.87 31.60 24.89
CA TRP A 691 6.93 30.78 25.64
C TRP A 691 5.63 30.56 24.85
N LEU A 692 5.08 31.62 24.23
CA LEU A 692 3.88 31.51 23.39
C LEU A 692 4.12 30.73 22.09
N HIS A 693 5.28 30.89 21.45
CA HIS A 693 5.62 30.19 20.21
C HIS A 693 5.95 28.72 20.44
N SER A 694 6.69 28.40 21.48
CA SER A 694 6.90 27.02 21.93
C SER A 694 5.61 26.38 22.43
N LEU A 695 4.72 27.16 23.06
CA LEU A 695 3.37 26.70 23.36
C LEU A 695 2.59 26.44 22.07
N ALA A 696 2.66 27.32 21.08
CA ALA A 696 2.02 27.16 19.77
C ALA A 696 2.52 25.92 19.00
N ILE A 697 3.82 25.64 18.98
CA ILE A 697 4.37 24.40 18.41
C ILE A 697 3.89 23.19 19.21
N ARG A 698 3.94 23.28 20.55
CA ARG A 698 3.54 22.20 21.45
C ARG A 698 2.03 21.90 21.43
N ILE A 699 1.21 22.83 20.93
CA ILE A 699 -0.23 22.68 20.71
C ILE A 699 -0.60 22.63 19.22
N GLY A 700 0.39 22.47 18.32
CA GLY A 700 0.18 22.23 16.88
C GLY A 700 -0.25 23.43 16.02
N LEU A 701 -0.21 24.67 16.53
CA LEU A 701 -0.58 25.88 15.79
C LEU A 701 0.52 26.39 14.84
N ALA A 702 1.80 26.24 15.23
CA ALA A 702 2.96 26.71 14.46
C ALA A 702 3.94 25.56 14.18
N SER A 703 4.71 25.64 13.10
CA SER A 703 5.79 24.70 12.80
C SER A 703 7.13 25.17 13.38
N PRO A 704 8.12 24.26 13.54
CA PRO A 704 9.47 24.62 13.93
C PRO A 704 10.12 25.66 13.01
N ASP A 705 11.06 26.44 13.56
CA ASP A 705 11.75 27.57 12.91
C ASP A 705 12.68 27.19 11.74
N THR A 706 12.78 25.91 11.39
CA THR A 706 13.87 25.35 10.57
C THR A 706 13.36 24.59 9.35
N ALA A 707 14.02 24.79 8.21
CA ALA A 707 13.94 23.94 7.01
C ALA A 707 15.31 23.27 6.79
N GLU A 708 15.32 22.07 6.20
CA GLU A 708 16.54 21.42 5.76
C GLU A 708 16.65 21.45 4.23
N GLU A 709 17.79 21.87 3.71
CA GLU A 709 18.11 21.82 2.28
C GLU A 709 19.21 20.79 2.04
N LYS A 710 19.00 19.90 1.07
CA LYS A 710 20.01 18.92 0.65
C LYS A 710 20.80 19.42 -0.56
N VAL A 711 22.07 19.69 -0.36
CA VAL A 711 23.01 20.13 -1.40
C VAL A 711 23.66 18.91 -2.05
N VAL A 712 23.54 18.77 -3.37
CA VAL A 712 24.12 17.66 -4.16
C VAL A 712 25.40 18.11 -4.89
N LEU A 713 26.46 17.33 -4.73
CA LEU A 713 27.82 17.62 -5.17
C LEU A 713 28.29 16.55 -6.15
N VAL A 714 28.83 16.94 -7.31
CA VAL A 714 29.24 15.99 -8.36
C VAL A 714 30.71 16.16 -8.73
N VAL A 715 31.48 15.08 -8.59
CA VAL A 715 32.90 14.94 -8.95
C VAL A 715 33.03 13.87 -10.03
N ARG A 716 33.74 14.13 -11.13
CA ARG A 716 33.74 13.25 -12.31
C ARG A 716 34.99 12.34 -12.40
N GLY A 717 34.81 11.06 -12.79
CA GLY A 717 35.88 10.07 -13.03
C GLY A 717 35.60 9.07 -14.19
N ASP A 718 36.03 7.79 -14.09
CA ASP A 718 36.17 6.82 -15.18
C ASP A 718 34.93 5.94 -15.50
N GLY A 719 34.01 5.75 -14.55
CA GLY A 719 32.62 5.37 -14.78
C GLY A 719 32.30 3.95 -15.28
N MET A 720 32.91 2.87 -14.76
CA MET A 720 32.52 1.48 -15.11
C MET A 720 32.33 0.60 -13.85
N TYR A 721 31.22 -0.14 -13.77
CA TYR A 721 30.82 -1.02 -12.65
C TYR A 721 30.32 -2.39 -13.16
N GLY A 722 30.68 -3.50 -12.51
CA GLY A 722 30.23 -4.88 -12.86
C GLY A 722 31.14 -5.66 -13.82
N ASP A 723 30.66 -6.81 -14.33
CA ASP A 723 31.43 -7.73 -15.19
C ASP A 723 30.60 -8.28 -16.37
N LEU A 724 31.05 -7.97 -17.58
CA LEU A 724 30.43 -8.43 -18.85
C LEU A 724 30.54 -9.95 -19.07
N SER A 725 31.45 -10.64 -18.38
CA SER A 725 31.61 -12.09 -18.52
C SER A 725 30.38 -12.90 -18.05
N ASN A 726 29.53 -12.28 -17.21
CA ASN A 726 28.28 -12.86 -16.70
C ASN A 726 27.20 -13.09 -17.78
N ALA A 727 27.41 -12.61 -19.02
CA ALA A 727 26.52 -12.90 -20.15
C ALA A 727 26.34 -14.41 -20.44
N VAL A 728 27.25 -15.27 -19.95
CA VAL A 728 27.18 -16.72 -20.13
C VAL A 728 25.97 -17.38 -19.46
N TYR A 729 25.40 -16.76 -18.43
CA TYR A 729 24.29 -17.33 -17.65
C TYR A 729 22.91 -17.15 -18.29
N TRP A 730 22.84 -16.45 -19.42
CA TRP A 730 21.59 -16.14 -20.10
C TRP A 730 20.81 -17.38 -20.56
N VAL A 731 19.50 -17.35 -20.35
CA VAL A 731 18.54 -18.36 -20.81
C VAL A 731 17.25 -17.71 -21.31
N LYS A 732 16.65 -18.29 -22.34
CA LYS A 732 15.39 -17.84 -22.96
C LYS A 732 14.19 -18.35 -22.18
N GLN A 733 13.17 -17.50 -21.98
CA GLN A 733 11.87 -17.93 -21.46
C GLN A 733 10.96 -18.46 -22.56
N SER A 734 10.13 -19.45 -22.22
CA SER A 734 9.12 -20.06 -23.10
C SER A 734 7.68 -19.63 -22.75
N TYR A 735 7.45 -19.08 -21.55
CA TYR A 735 6.13 -18.67 -21.04
C TYR A 735 6.14 -17.23 -20.48
N PHE A 736 5.03 -16.74 -19.93
CA PHE A 736 4.94 -15.46 -19.20
C PHE A 736 5.54 -15.58 -17.78
N ASN A 737 6.84 -15.91 -17.69
CA ASN A 737 7.52 -16.26 -16.43
C ASN A 737 8.90 -15.57 -16.28
N CYS A 738 9.04 -14.35 -16.79
CA CYS A 738 10.29 -13.57 -16.76
C CYS A 738 10.96 -13.51 -15.38
N VAL A 739 10.17 -13.37 -14.30
CA VAL A 739 10.65 -13.36 -12.91
C VAL A 739 11.35 -14.66 -12.53
N LEU A 740 10.82 -15.82 -12.96
CA LEU A 740 11.43 -17.13 -12.71
C LEU A 740 12.75 -17.28 -13.46
N MET A 741 12.81 -16.81 -14.70
CA MET A 741 14.02 -16.91 -15.50
C MET A 741 15.10 -15.92 -15.05
N ALA A 742 14.73 -14.70 -14.66
CA ALA A 742 15.63 -13.74 -14.03
C ALA A 742 16.20 -14.28 -12.71
N SER A 743 15.36 -14.93 -11.90
CA SER A 743 15.78 -15.61 -10.66
C SER A 743 16.80 -16.73 -10.94
N ALA A 744 16.57 -17.55 -11.97
CA ALA A 744 17.50 -18.61 -12.36
C ALA A 744 18.88 -18.03 -12.79
N MET A 745 18.88 -16.98 -13.60
CA MET A 745 20.11 -16.32 -14.07
C MET A 745 20.89 -15.65 -12.93
N ALA A 746 20.20 -14.97 -12.00
CA ALA A 746 20.84 -14.33 -10.86
C ALA A 746 21.46 -15.35 -9.88
N VAL A 747 20.77 -16.47 -9.63
CA VAL A 747 21.31 -17.60 -8.87
C VAL A 747 22.59 -18.13 -9.53
N ALA A 748 22.59 -18.33 -10.84
CA ALA A 748 23.75 -18.83 -11.58
C ALA A 748 24.96 -17.88 -11.48
N GLN A 749 24.73 -16.57 -11.61
CA GLN A 749 25.77 -15.54 -11.51
C GLN A 749 26.49 -15.54 -10.15
N VAL A 750 25.75 -15.65 -9.04
CA VAL A 750 26.36 -15.59 -7.69
C VAL A 750 26.92 -16.92 -7.20
N THR A 751 26.39 -18.04 -7.70
CA THR A 751 26.85 -19.38 -7.31
C THR A 751 28.02 -19.86 -8.16
N GLY A 752 28.06 -19.44 -9.43
CA GLY A 752 28.98 -19.96 -10.45
C GLY A 752 28.51 -21.26 -11.10
N GLU A 753 27.31 -21.76 -10.74
CA GLU A 753 26.73 -23.01 -11.25
C GLU A 753 25.96 -22.78 -12.58
N PRO A 754 25.65 -23.85 -13.33
CA PRO A 754 24.80 -23.74 -14.51
C PRO A 754 23.41 -23.19 -14.18
N THR A 755 22.85 -22.36 -15.07
CA THR A 755 21.52 -21.77 -14.90
C THR A 755 20.44 -22.86 -14.75
N PRO A 756 19.60 -22.81 -13.70
CA PRO A 756 18.48 -23.73 -13.53
C PRO A 756 17.56 -23.78 -14.74
N ALA A 757 17.06 -24.97 -15.08
CA ALA A 757 16.16 -25.15 -16.22
C ALA A 757 14.77 -24.55 -15.94
N GLU A 758 14.14 -23.96 -16.96
CA GLU A 758 12.81 -23.34 -16.86
C GLU A 758 11.75 -24.29 -16.29
N ALA A 759 11.73 -25.55 -16.73
CA ALA A 759 10.79 -26.56 -16.23
C ALA A 759 10.91 -26.79 -14.71
N LEU A 760 12.13 -26.74 -14.17
CA LEU A 760 12.36 -26.88 -12.73
C LEU A 760 11.85 -25.65 -11.97
N MET A 761 12.08 -24.45 -12.49
CA MET A 761 11.60 -23.21 -11.88
C MET A 761 10.06 -23.16 -11.84
N VAL A 762 9.41 -23.56 -12.95
CA VAL A 762 7.94 -23.64 -13.05
C VAL A 762 7.37 -24.69 -12.09
N GLU A 763 7.96 -25.88 -12.01
CA GLU A 763 7.48 -26.95 -11.12
C GLU A 763 7.53 -26.52 -9.64
N ILE A 764 8.63 -25.90 -9.21
CA ILE A 764 8.77 -25.37 -7.84
C ILE A 764 7.71 -24.30 -7.58
N ALA A 765 7.50 -23.37 -8.51
CA ALA A 765 6.53 -22.28 -8.33
C ALA A 765 5.07 -22.76 -8.31
N LYS A 766 4.69 -23.75 -9.14
CA LYS A 766 3.32 -24.33 -9.14
C LYS A 766 3.00 -25.11 -7.87
N THR A 767 4.02 -25.63 -7.20
CA THR A 767 3.83 -26.48 -6.01
C THR A 767 3.96 -25.70 -4.70
N SER A 768 4.65 -24.55 -4.73
CA SER A 768 4.88 -23.67 -3.57
C SER A 768 3.70 -22.72 -3.32
N ASP A 769 3.37 -22.50 -2.06
CA ASP A 769 2.33 -21.54 -1.66
C ASP A 769 2.85 -20.10 -1.74
N SER A 770 2.02 -19.19 -2.25
CA SER A 770 2.35 -17.77 -2.33
C SER A 770 2.38 -17.13 -0.93
N VAL A 771 3.44 -16.38 -0.64
CA VAL A 771 3.55 -15.53 0.55
C VAL A 771 2.97 -14.13 0.32
N GLU A 772 2.91 -13.69 -0.94
CA GLU A 772 2.31 -12.42 -1.34
C GLU A 772 0.77 -12.48 -1.32
N THR A 773 0.21 -13.58 -1.87
CA THR A 773 -1.24 -13.80 -1.93
C THR A 773 -1.62 -15.06 -1.16
N PRO A 774 -1.82 -14.95 0.18
CA PRO A 774 -2.16 -16.09 1.01
C PRO A 774 -3.40 -16.86 0.51
N GLY A 775 -3.24 -18.16 0.28
CA GLY A 775 -4.30 -19.04 -0.23
C GLY A 775 -4.17 -19.40 -1.71
N GLN A 776 -3.13 -18.93 -2.39
CA GLN A 776 -2.81 -19.27 -3.78
C GLN A 776 -1.43 -19.94 -3.91
N LYS A 777 -1.15 -20.51 -5.09
CA LYS A 777 0.20 -20.97 -5.46
C LYS A 777 1.01 -19.80 -6.03
N MET A 778 2.34 -19.85 -5.89
CA MET A 778 3.23 -18.80 -6.42
C MET A 778 3.10 -18.63 -7.94
N TYR A 779 2.72 -19.70 -8.64
CA TYR A 779 2.40 -19.69 -10.06
C TYR A 779 1.20 -20.60 -10.31
N LEU A 780 0.15 -20.08 -10.95
CA LEU A 780 -1.09 -20.83 -11.11
C LEU A 780 -1.06 -21.74 -12.34
N ASP A 781 -0.55 -21.25 -13.48
CA ASP A 781 -0.31 -22.05 -14.67
C ASP A 781 0.65 -21.34 -15.65
N GLU A 782 1.29 -22.10 -16.54
CA GLU A 782 2.16 -21.57 -17.59
C GLU A 782 1.42 -20.89 -18.76
N ASN A 783 0.09 -21.07 -18.87
CA ASN A 783 -0.73 -20.55 -19.97
C ASN A 783 -1.60 -19.33 -19.60
N ILE A 784 -1.33 -18.70 -18.45
CA ILE A 784 -1.98 -17.45 -18.06
C ILE A 784 -0.96 -16.30 -18.10
N GLU A 785 -1.43 -15.09 -18.37
CA GLU A 785 -0.60 -13.87 -18.38
C GLU A 785 -0.33 -13.34 -16.95
N ASP A 786 -0.29 -14.22 -15.95
CA ASP A 786 0.02 -13.89 -14.56
C ASP A 786 1.36 -14.52 -14.18
N GLY A 787 2.35 -13.69 -13.85
CA GLY A 787 3.69 -14.10 -13.43
C GLY A 787 3.77 -14.50 -11.95
N VAL A 788 5.00 -14.79 -11.50
CA VAL A 788 5.29 -15.01 -10.07
C VAL A 788 5.53 -13.67 -9.38
N ALA A 789 4.91 -13.46 -8.22
CA ALA A 789 5.13 -12.26 -7.42
C ALA A 789 6.59 -12.14 -6.94
N GLU A 790 7.07 -10.91 -6.75
CA GLU A 790 8.47 -10.60 -6.42
C GLU A 790 8.87 -11.16 -5.05
N ALA A 791 7.96 -11.06 -4.07
CA ALA A 791 8.16 -11.65 -2.75
C ALA A 791 8.21 -13.19 -2.79
N ASP A 792 7.43 -13.81 -3.67
CA ASP A 792 7.45 -15.25 -3.90
C ASP A 792 8.77 -15.70 -4.54
N ALA A 793 9.31 -14.90 -5.47
CA ALA A 793 10.60 -15.17 -6.12
C ALA A 793 11.77 -15.16 -5.13
N VAL A 794 11.75 -14.26 -4.13
CA VAL A 794 12.73 -14.25 -3.02
C VAL A 794 12.69 -15.57 -2.26
N VAL A 795 11.50 -15.98 -1.79
CA VAL A 795 11.32 -17.21 -1.02
C VAL A 795 11.72 -18.44 -1.84
N LEU A 796 11.36 -18.46 -3.14
CA LEU A 796 11.73 -19.52 -4.06
C LEU A 796 13.26 -19.65 -4.20
N MET A 797 13.97 -18.53 -4.37
CA MET A 797 15.43 -18.52 -4.50
C MET A 797 16.14 -18.98 -3.22
N GLU A 798 15.73 -18.44 -2.06
CA GLU A 798 16.36 -18.75 -0.78
C GLU A 798 16.12 -20.21 -0.35
N THR A 799 14.91 -20.71 -0.57
CA THR A 799 14.52 -22.05 -0.12
C THR A 799 15.15 -23.16 -0.95
N ASN A 800 15.40 -22.92 -2.24
CA ASN A 800 15.75 -23.98 -3.19
C ASN A 800 17.20 -23.93 -3.71
N PHE A 801 17.88 -22.77 -3.63
CA PHE A 801 19.15 -22.57 -4.34
C PHE A 801 20.32 -22.09 -3.47
N GLY A 802 20.16 -21.96 -2.15
CA GLY A 802 21.26 -21.64 -1.25
C GLY A 802 21.86 -20.25 -1.46
N VAL A 803 21.04 -19.30 -1.89
CA VAL A 803 21.36 -17.88 -2.01
C VAL A 803 20.58 -17.09 -0.97
N LYS A 804 20.97 -15.83 -0.76
CA LYS A 804 20.17 -14.86 -0.03
C LYS A 804 19.69 -13.82 -1.03
N ALA A 805 18.40 -13.51 -1.01
CA ALA A 805 17.77 -12.57 -1.91
C ALA A 805 17.09 -11.46 -1.09
N THR A 806 17.27 -10.20 -1.48
CA THR A 806 16.69 -9.07 -0.76
C THR A 806 15.91 -8.21 -1.74
N LEU A 807 14.59 -8.21 -1.60
CA LEU A 807 13.70 -7.31 -2.32
C LEU A 807 13.75 -5.92 -1.68
N THR A 808 14.06 -4.91 -2.48
CA THR A 808 14.15 -3.51 -2.06
C THR A 808 13.29 -2.69 -3.01
N LYS A 809 12.28 -2.00 -2.46
CA LYS A 809 11.61 -0.89 -3.14
C LYS A 809 12.30 0.41 -2.71
N TYR A 810 12.60 1.29 -3.66
CA TYR A 810 13.30 2.54 -3.39
C TYR A 810 12.34 3.71 -3.15
N ASN A 811 11.04 3.44 -3.06
CA ASN A 811 10.06 4.42 -2.66
C ASN A 811 10.35 4.99 -1.25
N THR A 812 10.11 6.28 -1.10
CA THR A 812 10.20 6.96 0.19
C THR A 812 8.99 6.63 1.04
N VAL A 813 9.24 6.31 2.30
CA VAL A 813 8.22 6.22 3.33
C VAL A 813 8.16 7.57 4.02
N ASP A 814 6.99 8.21 4.03
CA ASP A 814 6.81 9.47 4.74
C ASP A 814 6.87 9.27 6.26
N ASP A 815 6.89 10.37 7.02
CA ASP A 815 7.00 10.35 8.49
C ASP A 815 5.82 9.62 9.18
N ASP A 816 4.73 9.38 8.43
CA ASP A 816 3.52 8.69 8.86
C ASP A 816 3.51 7.20 8.46
N GLY A 817 4.57 6.71 7.79
CA GLY A 817 4.70 5.33 7.37
C GLY A 817 4.09 4.99 6.00
N ASN A 818 3.62 5.99 5.23
CA ASN A 818 3.03 5.77 3.92
C ASN A 818 4.09 5.72 2.82
N VAL A 819 3.92 4.77 1.91
CA VAL A 819 4.80 4.55 0.77
C VAL A 819 4.43 5.51 -0.36
N THR A 820 5.37 6.37 -0.79
CA THR A 820 5.20 7.33 -1.89
C THR A 820 5.92 6.86 -3.16
N ALA A 821 5.40 7.17 -4.35
CA ALA A 821 6.04 6.77 -5.61
C ALA A 821 7.51 7.25 -5.66
N ALA A 822 8.40 6.40 -6.17
CA ALA A 822 9.82 6.69 -6.14
C ALA A 822 10.15 7.91 -6.99
N THR A 823 10.88 8.85 -6.39
CA THR A 823 11.31 10.07 -7.05
C THR A 823 12.50 9.79 -7.97
N LEU A 824 12.83 10.73 -8.84
CA LEU A 824 14.07 10.66 -9.62
C LEU A 824 15.33 10.60 -8.73
N VAL A 825 15.24 11.11 -7.49
CA VAL A 825 16.31 11.03 -6.48
C VAL A 825 16.45 9.60 -5.97
N ASP A 826 15.33 8.91 -5.75
CA ASP A 826 15.32 7.50 -5.39
C ASP A 826 15.85 6.63 -6.52
N GLY A 827 15.56 6.97 -7.78
CA GLY A 827 16.16 6.31 -8.95
C GLY A 827 17.66 6.47 -9.01
N GLN A 828 18.17 7.66 -8.72
CA GLN A 828 19.61 7.87 -8.63
C GLN A 828 20.24 7.07 -7.47
N ARG A 829 19.53 6.92 -6.34
CA ARG A 829 19.93 6.03 -5.23
C ARG A 829 19.96 4.58 -5.69
N ALA A 830 18.90 4.10 -6.33
CA ALA A 830 18.80 2.73 -6.84
C ALA A 830 19.92 2.38 -7.82
N LEU A 831 20.24 3.29 -8.76
CA LEU A 831 21.36 3.11 -9.67
C LEU A 831 22.70 3.08 -8.94
N SER A 832 22.91 3.97 -7.97
CA SER A 832 24.16 4.03 -7.18
C SER A 832 24.34 2.77 -6.32
N ASP A 833 23.26 2.24 -5.74
CA ASP A 833 23.28 1.01 -4.95
C ASP A 833 23.48 -0.22 -5.84
N ALA A 834 22.91 -0.24 -7.05
CA ALA A 834 23.18 -1.27 -8.05
C ALA A 834 24.64 -1.24 -8.53
N GLU A 835 25.21 -0.06 -8.83
CA GLU A 835 26.62 0.12 -9.18
C GLU A 835 27.55 -0.41 -8.08
N ALA A 836 27.25 -0.10 -6.81
CA ALA A 836 27.99 -0.59 -5.67
C ALA A 836 27.86 -2.11 -5.48
N ALA A 837 26.67 -2.67 -5.66
CA ALA A 837 26.42 -4.11 -5.55
C ALA A 837 27.09 -4.91 -6.67
N LEU A 838 27.08 -4.39 -7.90
CA LEU A 838 27.78 -4.96 -9.04
C LEU A 838 29.29 -4.96 -8.81
N GLN A 839 29.84 -3.88 -8.27
CA GLN A 839 31.25 -3.79 -7.91
C GLN A 839 31.65 -4.78 -6.79
N GLN A 840 30.69 -5.21 -5.98
CA GLN A 840 30.86 -6.23 -4.94
C GLN A 840 30.63 -7.68 -5.45
N GLY A 841 30.30 -7.86 -6.73
CA GLY A 841 30.07 -9.18 -7.33
C GLY A 841 28.70 -9.81 -7.01
N LYS A 842 27.71 -9.00 -6.60
CA LYS A 842 26.31 -9.45 -6.40
C LYS A 842 25.56 -9.45 -7.73
N ALA A 843 24.42 -10.16 -7.79
CA ALA A 843 23.51 -10.10 -8.93
C ALA A 843 22.32 -9.19 -8.64
N ILE A 844 21.87 -8.47 -9.67
CA ILE A 844 20.78 -7.49 -9.59
C ILE A 844 19.67 -7.93 -10.54
N ILE A 845 18.49 -8.20 -10.00
CA ILE A 845 17.26 -8.34 -10.79
C ILE A 845 16.52 -7.01 -10.71
N ALA A 846 16.26 -6.39 -11.86
CA ALA A 846 15.49 -5.15 -11.99
C ALA A 846 14.15 -5.43 -12.65
N PHE A 847 13.08 -4.88 -12.09
CA PHE A 847 11.73 -4.95 -12.66
C PHE A 847 11.49 -3.74 -13.54
N VAL A 848 11.28 -3.98 -14.83
CA VAL A 848 11.33 -2.97 -15.87
C VAL A 848 10.12 -3.08 -16.79
N ASN A 849 9.82 -2.00 -17.48
CA ASN A 849 8.99 -2.03 -18.67
C ASN A 849 9.79 -2.58 -19.87
N SER A 850 9.39 -3.74 -20.37
CA SER A 850 10.03 -4.43 -21.50
C SER A 850 10.04 -3.60 -22.79
N SER A 851 8.94 -2.89 -23.08
CA SER A 851 8.79 -2.08 -24.29
C SER A 851 9.79 -0.92 -24.34
N VAL A 852 10.11 -0.29 -23.22
CA VAL A 852 11.16 0.74 -23.15
C VAL A 852 12.54 0.13 -23.45
N ILE A 853 12.84 -1.03 -22.85
CA ILE A 853 14.14 -1.70 -22.98
C ILE A 853 14.39 -2.17 -24.42
N TRP A 854 13.45 -2.90 -24.99
CA TRP A 854 13.59 -3.54 -26.30
C TRP A 854 13.67 -2.54 -27.45
N ASN A 855 12.89 -1.46 -27.38
CA ASN A 855 12.97 -0.37 -28.34
C ASN A 855 14.31 0.34 -28.28
N ALA A 856 14.83 0.59 -27.08
CA ALA A 856 16.11 1.27 -26.89
C ALA A 856 17.32 0.41 -27.29
N ALA A 857 17.23 -0.92 -27.15
CA ALA A 857 18.32 -1.84 -27.46
C ALA A 857 18.43 -2.20 -28.95
N HIS A 858 17.30 -2.45 -29.62
CA HIS A 858 17.29 -3.03 -30.96
C HIS A 858 16.29 -2.40 -31.95
N GLY A 859 15.61 -1.32 -31.57
CA GLY A 859 14.70 -0.60 -32.47
C GLY A 859 13.54 -1.45 -32.99
N MET A 860 13.08 -2.42 -32.19
CA MET A 860 11.88 -3.18 -32.52
C MET A 860 10.67 -2.25 -32.58
N GLU A 861 9.69 -2.54 -33.44
CA GLU A 861 8.42 -1.84 -33.39
C GLU A 861 7.60 -2.33 -32.20
N ALA A 862 7.07 -1.38 -31.43
CA ALA A 862 6.17 -1.64 -30.33
C ALA A 862 4.93 -2.43 -30.78
N SER A 863 4.31 -3.14 -29.83
CA SER A 863 2.91 -3.54 -30.01
C SER A 863 2.07 -2.32 -30.38
N GLY A 864 0.93 -2.52 -31.04
CA GLY A 864 0.05 -1.44 -31.51
C GLY A 864 -0.43 -0.46 -30.42
N THR A 865 -0.21 -0.78 -29.13
CA THR A 865 -0.46 0.07 -27.97
C THR A 865 0.68 -0.07 -26.95
N PRO A 866 1.80 0.64 -27.11
CA PRO A 866 2.92 0.50 -26.19
C PRO A 866 2.56 1.04 -24.80
N ASN A 867 2.65 0.18 -23.79
CA ASN A 867 2.66 0.60 -22.39
C ASN A 867 4.09 0.96 -22.01
N TYR A 868 4.32 2.18 -21.56
CA TYR A 868 5.63 2.65 -21.09
C TYR A 868 5.65 2.98 -19.59
N PHE A 869 4.52 2.80 -18.89
CA PHE A 869 4.30 3.32 -17.55
C PHE A 869 4.18 2.21 -16.49
N ASN A 870 3.79 1.00 -16.88
CA ASN A 870 3.71 -0.14 -15.97
C ASN A 870 4.91 -1.07 -16.16
N SER A 871 5.43 -1.59 -15.05
CA SER A 871 6.35 -2.71 -15.09
C SER A 871 5.65 -3.97 -15.55
N ASP A 872 6.26 -4.70 -16.47
CA ASP A 872 5.72 -5.95 -17.02
C ASP A 872 6.79 -7.05 -17.14
N HIS A 873 8.04 -6.77 -16.74
CA HIS A 873 9.16 -7.64 -17.06
C HIS A 873 10.29 -7.59 -16.03
N ALA A 874 11.08 -8.67 -15.95
CA ALA A 874 12.23 -8.78 -15.06
C ALA A 874 13.51 -9.10 -15.85
N VAL A 875 14.59 -8.38 -15.55
CA VAL A 875 15.90 -8.52 -16.22
C VAL A 875 17.03 -8.61 -15.21
N VAL A 876 18.16 -9.21 -15.59
CA VAL A 876 19.37 -9.27 -14.75
C VAL A 876 20.41 -8.25 -15.23
N VAL A 877 20.84 -7.33 -14.37
CA VAL A 877 21.91 -6.37 -14.67
C VAL A 877 23.28 -7.00 -14.45
N ILE A 878 24.14 -6.96 -15.46
CA ILE A 878 25.50 -7.54 -15.40
C ILE A 878 26.62 -6.49 -15.35
N ALA A 879 26.42 -5.29 -15.91
CA ALA A 879 27.38 -4.19 -15.84
C ALA A 879 26.74 -2.81 -16.14
N VAL A 880 27.38 -1.73 -15.67
CA VAL A 880 27.02 -0.31 -15.93
C VAL A 880 28.27 0.45 -16.40
N ASP A 881 28.21 1.07 -17.58
CA ASP A 881 29.25 1.90 -18.18
C ASP A 881 28.73 3.35 -18.31
N LEU A 882 29.00 4.16 -17.29
CA LEU A 882 28.61 5.58 -17.23
C LEU A 882 29.26 6.43 -18.33
N LYS A 883 30.42 6.04 -18.85
CA LYS A 883 31.09 6.76 -19.94
C LYS A 883 30.39 6.56 -21.27
N LYS A 884 29.96 5.33 -21.55
CA LYS A 884 29.16 5.03 -22.75
C LYS A 884 27.68 5.30 -22.55
N GLY A 885 27.26 5.51 -21.30
CA GLY A 885 25.87 5.68 -20.93
C GLY A 885 25.07 4.40 -21.13
N LEU A 886 25.65 3.23 -20.84
CA LEU A 886 25.06 1.92 -21.11
C LEU A 886 24.91 1.07 -19.84
N VAL A 887 23.81 0.33 -19.76
CA VAL A 887 23.59 -0.80 -18.86
C VAL A 887 23.60 -2.08 -19.70
N TYR A 888 24.27 -3.12 -19.22
CA TYR A 888 24.30 -4.42 -19.87
C TYR A 888 23.43 -5.40 -19.10
N LEU A 889 22.56 -6.12 -19.82
CA LEU A 889 21.51 -6.98 -19.26
C LEU A 889 21.57 -8.41 -19.79
N ASN A 890 21.16 -9.37 -18.97
CA ASN A 890 20.64 -10.65 -19.43
C ASN A 890 19.10 -10.61 -19.32
N ASP A 891 18.43 -10.69 -20.46
CA ASP A 891 16.97 -10.57 -20.59
C ASP A 891 16.38 -11.83 -21.24
N SER A 892 15.54 -12.59 -20.54
CA SER A 892 14.95 -13.83 -21.06
C SER A 892 13.86 -13.64 -22.11
N GLY A 893 13.34 -12.42 -22.28
CA GLY A 893 12.21 -12.06 -23.14
C GLY A 893 12.53 -12.13 -24.63
N PRO A 894 13.54 -11.41 -25.15
CA PRO A 894 13.93 -11.44 -26.54
C PRO A 894 15.04 -12.46 -26.84
N GLU A 895 15.11 -12.93 -28.09
CA GLU A 895 16.20 -13.82 -28.57
C GLU A 895 17.59 -13.17 -28.50
N PHE A 896 17.66 -11.84 -28.48
CA PHE A 896 18.90 -11.06 -28.40
C PHE A 896 19.23 -10.59 -26.98
N GLY A 897 18.56 -11.12 -25.95
CA GLY A 897 18.68 -10.63 -24.59
C GLY A 897 19.99 -10.99 -23.87
N GLN A 898 20.90 -11.73 -24.48
CA GLN A 898 22.19 -12.10 -23.90
C GLN A 898 23.19 -10.93 -23.92
N GLY A 899 23.57 -10.41 -22.75
CA GLY A 899 24.53 -9.29 -22.64
C GLY A 899 24.08 -8.02 -23.36
N MET A 900 22.78 -7.82 -23.48
CA MET A 900 22.13 -6.74 -24.22
C MET A 900 22.52 -5.37 -23.65
N ALA A 901 23.01 -4.48 -24.51
CA ALA A 901 23.39 -3.12 -24.12
C ALA A 901 22.20 -2.16 -24.29
N VAL A 902 21.87 -1.42 -23.23
CA VAL A 902 20.73 -0.50 -23.16
C VAL A 902 21.20 0.87 -22.68
N PRO A 903 20.79 1.99 -23.30
CA PRO A 903 21.07 3.32 -22.77
C PRO A 903 20.58 3.46 -21.31
N ILE A 904 21.41 3.99 -20.41
CA ILE A 904 21.06 4.19 -18.99
C ILE A 904 19.75 4.96 -18.84
N GLY A 905 19.52 6.01 -19.65
CA GLY A 905 18.27 6.77 -19.60
C GLY A 905 17.03 5.93 -19.95
N ALA A 906 17.16 4.99 -20.89
CA ALA A 906 16.07 4.07 -21.23
C ALA A 906 15.87 3.02 -20.13
N PHE A 907 16.96 2.48 -19.59
CA PHE A 907 16.91 1.54 -18.46
C PHE A 907 16.27 2.18 -17.21
N MET A 908 16.69 3.39 -16.83
CA MET A 908 16.14 4.10 -15.67
C MET A 908 14.67 4.47 -15.86
N ASN A 909 14.25 4.83 -17.07
CA ASN A 909 12.85 5.08 -17.38
C ASN A 909 12.03 3.78 -17.28
N ALA A 910 12.56 2.68 -17.84
CA ALA A 910 11.93 1.38 -17.73
C ALA A 910 11.82 0.89 -16.28
N TRP A 911 12.82 1.14 -15.44
CA TRP A 911 12.86 0.70 -14.04
C TRP A 911 12.00 1.57 -13.11
N GLN A 912 11.80 2.83 -13.47
CA GLN A 912 10.91 3.74 -12.75
C GLN A 912 9.46 3.26 -12.73
N SER A 913 9.04 2.46 -13.73
CA SER A 913 7.68 1.92 -13.79
C SER A 913 7.31 0.98 -12.63
N ASN A 914 8.28 0.60 -11.78
CA ASN A 914 8.06 -0.15 -10.54
C ASN A 914 8.79 0.45 -9.32
N ASP A 915 8.88 1.78 -9.22
CA ASP A 915 9.56 2.44 -8.07
C ASP A 915 11.03 1.99 -7.86
N TYR A 916 11.70 1.63 -8.95
CA TYR A 916 13.05 1.04 -8.96
C TYR A 916 13.17 -0.22 -8.11
N GLU A 917 12.09 -0.99 -7.98
CA GLU A 917 12.11 -2.25 -7.25
C GLU A 917 13.20 -3.19 -7.78
N THR A 918 13.92 -3.79 -6.85
CA THR A 918 15.13 -4.56 -7.13
C THR A 918 15.22 -5.77 -6.22
N ILE A 919 15.63 -6.91 -6.77
CA ILE A 919 16.14 -8.01 -5.95
C ILE A 919 17.66 -8.03 -6.06
N VAL A 920 18.34 -7.87 -4.92
CA VAL A 920 19.79 -8.11 -4.82
C VAL A 920 20.00 -9.54 -4.36
N VAL A 921 20.74 -10.32 -5.14
CA VAL A 921 21.06 -11.72 -4.83
C VAL A 921 22.54 -11.82 -4.46
N GLU A 922 22.83 -12.53 -3.37
CA GLU A 922 24.18 -12.82 -2.91
C GLU A 922 24.31 -14.30 -2.48
N LYS A 923 25.53 -14.84 -2.52
CA LYS A 923 25.80 -16.21 -2.06
C LYS A 923 25.53 -16.32 -0.56
N ALA A 924 24.72 -17.29 -0.13
CA ALA A 924 24.46 -17.49 1.29
C ALA A 924 25.75 -17.83 2.04
N GLY A 925 26.00 -17.18 3.17
CA GLY A 925 27.10 -17.55 4.07
C GLY A 925 26.95 -19.00 4.53
N ALA A 926 28.05 -19.73 4.66
CA ALA A 926 28.05 -21.13 5.08
C ALA A 926 27.16 -21.35 6.33
N GLN A 927 26.19 -22.26 6.21
CA GLN A 927 25.18 -22.52 7.25
C GLN A 927 25.79 -22.89 8.61
N SER A 928 25.21 -22.34 9.68
CA SER A 928 25.28 -22.93 11.00
C SER A 928 24.01 -23.74 11.31
N GLY A 929 24.03 -25.03 10.93
CA GLY A 929 23.30 -26.11 11.61
C GLY A 929 21.85 -26.40 11.16
N PRO A 930 21.43 -27.68 11.21
CA PRO A 930 20.11 -28.10 10.74
C PRO A 930 19.06 -27.87 11.83
N VAL A 931 17.87 -27.44 11.44
CA VAL A 931 16.66 -27.62 12.27
C VAL A 931 15.65 -28.39 11.44
N ALA A 932 15.37 -29.59 11.95
CA ALA A 932 14.35 -30.51 11.47
C ALA A 932 12.99 -30.20 12.12
N ALA A 933 11.96 -30.71 11.45
CA ALA A 933 10.54 -30.86 11.80
C ALA A 933 9.62 -29.67 11.51
#